data_AF-A0A450Z0E7-F1
#
_entry.id   AF-A0A450Z0E7-F1
#
_cell.length_a   1.000
_cell.length_b   1.000
_cell.length_c   1.000
_cell.angle_alpha   90.00
_cell.angle_beta   90.00
_cell.angle_gamma   90.00
#
_symmetry.space_group_name_H-M   'P 1'
#
loop_
_entity.id
_entity.type
_entity.pdbx_description
1 polymer ?
#
loop_
_entity_poly.entity_id
_entity_poly.type
_entity_poly.pdbx_seq_one_letter_code
_entity_poly.pdbx_strand_id
1 'polypeptide(L)'
;MKIMSRKRQSGAVLILLLGIIVLVWIGIFLGRSGRGLSPQSQYAERSAMALADAKQALLGWAVSHPNAPGSMPWPDRNADGNYDGDSDCASLWFGATFNPSFLLGRLPWRGRTNPCERVHGGLGIDVRGGAGERLWYGVSRNLIRRYHSPAGYPSIDAEFANSAPFPWLTVRDADNALLSDRVAAVLLAPGVISTGQDRSSVAPDAGNYLDTHGRTGIDNADSDGCFDDNSGCGGVDGEEFVLANAEGTFNDRLVFITIDELMAKVERRVLNETDKVLDRYREKAGVYPWMSPFAYLPVTVSGSVTGNGDTARDLVDDNGNFIAAGVRPGQVIRNVTDGSKGIIGAVNSRAKLSLTVEGLRHGEDNRFHINRMDDPDDNDRYEILVDTSGVATSGSLGNILRDAARAVDFAALGIRLGDMVENVSDRTYGVVIGISDSRTLSLKRLASDETMAFNPGDSYEIPRFNGIPSTREGALPLHGVGERFRTGFTVSWDTSEGALDMPHSANNSRYLLALGNALRCSGFRDRLAIPGAESGNCRLNLPSVTVPWVNGSCSWRAIGSIRCEGRTDWRWRFAGTVTENHGLDAMGFRDDDSDFQDGGVGEGDVLVNITDGSRGVIRSVVGGELKVVRLYGGTRNVFRIGDEYRIRVATRIIPEKIANCADISLDDHTITCGSRTLVDMDTDFREIGVQPGDVIENRDKGWWGIIQEVGESGASANAGSVLRVEFAGGGAANDFSQGDGYIIRTGFVDERRYTFDLAFDGDASIHGNTGSRGVRTRIGAPLAAQNEIRIQDWNAMEQRIVIDAAIRIGPMIAPETEISVSGIQMDLAPDDFPDWFFDNDWRNFIYMAASSARLPGGKGDCSLNDDCLTLKTAGLGGTTVRADVEALLISAGGRTDGPNCRLVRPSSNPDRYFEGENAPSTDNATFERRHERRSDACFRDQVKVVAP
;
A
#
# COMPACT_ATOMS: atom_id res chain seq x y z
N MET A 1 -27.65 -93.69 19.90
CA MET A 1 -26.34 -93.06 19.67
C MET A 1 -25.73 -93.58 18.36
N LYS A 2 -25.81 -92.79 17.27
CA LYS A 2 -24.84 -92.70 16.14
C LYS A 2 -25.44 -91.84 15.01
N ILE A 3 -25.03 -90.58 15.03
CA ILE A 3 -24.69 -89.66 13.93
C ILE A 3 -25.21 -90.04 12.53
N MET A 4 -26.19 -89.28 12.01
CA MET A 4 -26.45 -89.17 10.56
C MET A 4 -25.85 -87.88 10.01
N SER A 5 -25.02 -88.07 8.98
CA SER A 5 -24.22 -87.09 8.26
C SER A 5 -25.07 -85.99 7.60
N ARG A 6 -24.76 -84.72 7.89
CA ARG A 6 -25.16 -83.53 7.14
C ARG A 6 -24.57 -83.60 5.72
N LYS A 7 -25.41 -83.76 4.68
CA LYS A 7 -25.01 -83.42 3.31
C LYS A 7 -25.03 -81.90 3.16
N ARG A 8 -23.87 -81.34 2.77
CA ARG A 8 -23.64 -79.93 2.43
C ARG A 8 -24.58 -79.52 1.30
N GLN A 9 -25.35 -78.46 1.52
CA GLN A 9 -26.11 -77.76 0.49
C GLN A 9 -25.14 -76.95 -0.39
N SER A 10 -25.22 -77.16 -1.69
CA SER A 10 -24.44 -76.43 -2.70
C SER A 10 -25.01 -75.02 -2.88
N GLY A 11 -24.53 -74.07 -2.06
CA GLY A 11 -24.84 -72.63 -2.19
C GLY A 11 -24.43 -71.99 -3.52
N ALA A 12 -23.74 -72.73 -4.40
CA ALA A 12 -23.41 -72.30 -5.75
C ALA A 12 -24.65 -72.19 -6.66
N VAL A 13 -25.68 -73.03 -6.47
CA VAL A 13 -26.87 -73.01 -7.34
C VAL A 13 -27.71 -71.75 -7.13
N LEU A 14 -27.80 -71.26 -5.89
CA LEU A 14 -28.54 -70.03 -5.59
C LEU A 14 -27.84 -68.80 -6.19
N ILE A 15 -26.51 -68.73 -6.10
CA ILE A 15 -25.73 -67.63 -6.67
C ILE A 15 -25.78 -67.65 -8.20
N LEU A 16 -25.77 -68.84 -8.82
CA LEU A 16 -25.87 -68.98 -10.26
C LEU A 16 -27.27 -68.64 -10.78
N LEU A 17 -28.32 -69.01 -10.03
CA LEU A 17 -29.70 -68.67 -10.36
C LEU A 17 -29.98 -67.17 -10.13
N LEU A 18 -29.39 -66.55 -9.11
CA LEU A 18 -29.46 -65.11 -8.86
C LEU A 18 -28.64 -64.34 -9.92
N GLY A 19 -27.49 -64.88 -10.34
CA GLY A 19 -26.71 -64.37 -11.47
C GLY A 19 -27.48 -64.45 -12.79
N ILE A 20 -28.18 -65.55 -13.07
CA ILE A 20 -29.04 -65.68 -14.25
C ILE A 20 -30.23 -64.72 -14.16
N ILE A 21 -30.87 -64.57 -13.00
CA ILE A 21 -31.97 -63.61 -12.83
C ILE A 21 -31.46 -62.18 -13.04
N VAL A 22 -30.31 -61.81 -12.47
CA VAL A 22 -29.69 -60.50 -12.68
C VAL A 22 -29.30 -60.30 -14.15
N LEU A 23 -28.76 -61.31 -14.82
CA LEU A 23 -28.43 -61.25 -16.24
C LEU A 23 -29.67 -61.20 -17.14
N VAL A 24 -30.77 -61.85 -16.77
CA VAL A 24 -32.06 -61.77 -17.46
C VAL A 24 -32.73 -60.42 -17.22
N TRP A 25 -32.63 -59.85 -16.01
CA TRP A 25 -33.10 -58.50 -15.72
C TRP A 25 -32.27 -57.44 -16.44
N ILE A 26 -30.95 -57.57 -16.47
CA ILE A 26 -30.06 -56.75 -17.29
C ILE A 26 -30.38 -56.97 -18.77
N GLY A 27 -30.69 -58.20 -19.20
CA GLY A 27 -31.11 -58.53 -20.57
C GLY A 27 -32.48 -57.95 -20.95
N ILE A 28 -33.43 -57.82 -20.02
CA ILE A 28 -34.74 -57.17 -20.24
C ILE A 28 -34.59 -55.64 -20.16
N PHE A 29 -33.67 -55.13 -19.34
CA PHE A 29 -33.37 -53.70 -19.20
C PHE A 29 -32.56 -53.17 -20.39
N LEU A 30 -31.59 -53.94 -20.90
CA LEU A 30 -30.83 -53.67 -22.13
C LEU A 30 -31.60 -54.10 -23.40
N GLY A 31 -32.48 -55.10 -23.29
CA GLY A 31 -33.38 -55.57 -24.35
C GLY A 31 -34.63 -54.71 -24.54
N ARG A 32 -34.84 -53.70 -23.68
CA ARG A 32 -35.60 -52.49 -24.04
C ARG A 32 -34.74 -51.59 -24.94
N SER A 33 -34.34 -52.12 -26.09
CA SER A 33 -33.85 -51.30 -27.19
C SER A 33 -35.01 -50.45 -27.69
N GLY A 34 -34.95 -49.14 -27.40
CA GLY A 34 -35.66 -48.06 -28.08
C GLY A 34 -37.17 -48.23 -28.26
N ARG A 35 -37.97 -47.79 -27.28
CA ARG A 35 -39.06 -46.88 -27.69
C ARG A 35 -38.33 -45.66 -28.23
N GLY A 36 -38.13 -45.62 -29.54
CA GLY A 36 -37.47 -44.50 -30.19
C GLY A 36 -38.15 -43.23 -29.70
N LEU A 37 -37.41 -42.39 -28.99
CA LEU A 37 -37.73 -40.97 -28.85
C LEU A 37 -38.16 -40.51 -30.25
N SER A 38 -39.29 -39.81 -30.37
CA SER A 38 -39.69 -39.25 -31.66
C SER A 38 -38.50 -38.47 -32.23
N PRO A 39 -38.27 -38.45 -33.56
CA PRO A 39 -37.14 -37.72 -34.15
C PRO A 39 -36.99 -36.30 -33.61
N GLN A 40 -38.13 -35.63 -33.35
CA GLN A 40 -38.21 -34.31 -32.73
C GLN A 40 -37.64 -34.25 -31.30
N SER A 41 -37.92 -35.25 -30.47
CA SER A 41 -37.34 -35.34 -29.12
C SER A 41 -35.84 -35.68 -29.12
N GLN A 42 -35.36 -36.46 -30.10
CA GLN A 42 -33.92 -36.71 -30.27
C GLN A 42 -33.18 -35.45 -30.74
N TYR A 43 -33.78 -34.67 -31.65
CA TYR A 43 -33.24 -33.39 -32.06
C TYR A 43 -33.20 -32.38 -30.91
N ALA A 44 -34.27 -32.32 -30.11
CA ALA A 44 -34.32 -31.45 -28.94
C ALA A 44 -33.22 -31.82 -27.91
N GLU A 45 -33.01 -33.10 -27.62
CA GLU A 45 -31.97 -33.57 -26.70
C GLU A 45 -30.56 -33.21 -27.21
N ARG A 46 -30.29 -33.42 -28.50
CA ARG A 46 -29.00 -33.03 -29.12
C ARG A 46 -28.79 -31.53 -29.11
N SER A 47 -29.82 -30.74 -29.44
CA SER A 47 -29.75 -29.28 -29.35
C SER A 47 -29.48 -28.82 -27.92
N ALA A 48 -30.13 -29.43 -26.91
CA ALA A 48 -29.92 -29.08 -25.51
C ALA A 48 -28.46 -29.34 -25.06
N MET A 49 -27.86 -30.47 -25.48
CA MET A 49 -26.44 -30.74 -25.20
C MET A 49 -25.52 -29.74 -25.91
N ALA A 50 -25.73 -29.47 -27.20
CA ALA A 50 -24.93 -28.52 -27.96
C ALA A 50 -25.01 -27.10 -27.37
N LEU A 51 -26.20 -26.67 -26.95
CA LEU A 51 -26.42 -25.38 -26.29
C LEU A 51 -25.74 -25.32 -24.91
N ALA A 52 -25.75 -26.41 -24.14
CA ALA A 52 -25.05 -26.48 -22.87
C ALA A 52 -23.53 -26.40 -23.02
N ASP A 53 -22.96 -27.13 -24.00
CA ASP A 53 -21.53 -27.09 -24.33
C ASP A 53 -21.12 -25.69 -24.80
N ALA A 54 -21.92 -25.06 -25.67
CA ALA A 54 -21.72 -23.69 -26.11
C ALA A 54 -21.77 -22.68 -24.97
N LYS A 55 -22.74 -22.81 -24.07
CA LYS A 55 -22.86 -21.94 -22.90
C LYS A 55 -21.60 -22.02 -22.03
N GLN A 56 -21.09 -23.22 -21.77
CA GLN A 56 -19.86 -23.38 -20.97
C GLN A 56 -18.62 -22.85 -21.69
N ALA A 57 -18.50 -23.07 -23.00
CA ALA A 57 -17.37 -22.56 -23.77
C ALA A 57 -17.36 -21.03 -23.85
N LEU A 58 -18.52 -20.40 -24.08
CA LEU A 58 -18.65 -18.94 -24.11
C LEU A 58 -18.34 -18.31 -22.74
N LEU A 59 -18.86 -18.90 -21.65
CA LEU A 59 -18.50 -18.48 -20.28
C LEU A 59 -17.01 -18.63 -20.00
N GLY A 60 -16.43 -19.77 -20.40
CA GLY A 60 -15.00 -20.04 -20.25
C GLY A 60 -14.16 -19.01 -21.00
N TRP A 61 -14.51 -18.76 -22.25
CA TRP A 61 -13.88 -17.75 -23.11
C TRP A 61 -13.92 -16.37 -22.44
N ALA A 62 -15.11 -15.90 -22.04
CA ALA A 62 -15.30 -14.57 -21.45
C ALA A 62 -14.51 -14.39 -20.14
N VAL A 63 -14.57 -15.36 -19.23
CA VAL A 63 -13.84 -15.30 -17.94
C VAL A 63 -12.33 -15.46 -18.12
N SER A 64 -11.91 -16.19 -19.16
CA SER A 64 -10.49 -16.39 -19.46
C SER A 64 -9.84 -15.22 -20.19
N HIS A 65 -10.64 -14.29 -20.73
CA HIS A 65 -10.18 -13.20 -21.59
C HIS A 65 -9.01 -12.42 -20.94
N PRO A 66 -7.86 -12.28 -21.63
CA PRO A 66 -6.60 -11.85 -21.02
C PRO A 66 -6.61 -10.39 -20.55
N ASN A 67 -7.32 -9.52 -21.27
CA ASN A 67 -7.26 -8.07 -21.06
C ASN A 67 -8.59 -7.47 -20.57
N ALA A 68 -9.65 -8.26 -20.51
CA ALA A 68 -11.01 -7.81 -20.19
C ALA A 68 -11.91 -8.98 -19.78
N PRO A 69 -11.67 -9.59 -18.61
CA PRO A 69 -12.51 -10.67 -18.11
C PRO A 69 -13.98 -10.26 -18.09
N GLY A 70 -14.84 -11.09 -18.69
CA GLY A 70 -16.27 -10.82 -18.85
C GLY A 70 -16.67 -10.30 -20.23
N SER A 71 -15.71 -9.78 -21.03
CA SER A 71 -16.01 -9.40 -22.41
C SER A 71 -16.42 -10.63 -23.23
N MET A 72 -17.21 -10.42 -24.27
CA MET A 72 -17.74 -11.45 -25.15
C MET A 72 -17.37 -11.17 -26.61
N PRO A 73 -17.23 -12.22 -27.46
CA PRO A 73 -16.86 -12.03 -28.85
C PRO A 73 -18.00 -11.37 -29.63
N TRP A 74 -17.67 -10.74 -30.74
CA TRP A 74 -18.68 -10.32 -31.70
C TRP A 74 -19.28 -11.56 -32.41
N PRO A 75 -20.57 -11.55 -32.76
CA PRO A 75 -21.15 -12.62 -33.56
C PRO A 75 -20.47 -12.78 -34.92
N ASP A 76 -20.52 -14.00 -35.47
CA ASP A 76 -20.17 -14.34 -36.85
C ASP A 76 -21.38 -13.99 -37.75
N ARG A 77 -21.25 -12.97 -38.59
CA ARG A 77 -22.35 -12.29 -39.27
C ARG A 77 -22.14 -12.36 -40.78
N ASN A 78 -23.23 -12.47 -41.51
CA ASN A 78 -23.20 -12.51 -42.98
C ASN A 78 -22.76 -11.21 -43.68
N ALA A 79 -22.34 -10.17 -42.94
CA ALA A 79 -21.97 -8.87 -43.49
C ALA A 79 -20.69 -8.92 -44.34
N ASP A 80 -19.82 -9.91 -44.11
CA ASP A 80 -18.64 -10.19 -44.93
C ASP A 80 -18.93 -11.17 -46.10
N GLY A 81 -20.18 -11.62 -46.20
CA GLY A 81 -20.69 -12.54 -47.22
C GLY A 81 -20.61 -14.02 -46.86
N ASN A 82 -20.23 -14.41 -45.63
CA ASN A 82 -20.14 -15.81 -45.22
C ASN A 82 -20.48 -16.04 -43.72
N TYR A 83 -20.28 -17.29 -43.25
CA TYR A 83 -20.26 -17.66 -41.83
C TYR A 83 -19.05 -18.59 -41.59
N ASP A 84 -17.85 -18.03 -41.62
CA ASP A 84 -16.59 -18.77 -41.61
C ASP A 84 -16.18 -19.25 -40.21
N GLY A 85 -16.87 -18.79 -39.17
CA GLY A 85 -16.62 -19.08 -37.78
C GLY A 85 -15.72 -18.09 -37.05
N ASP A 86 -15.25 -17.05 -37.73
CA ASP A 86 -14.50 -15.93 -37.15
C ASP A 86 -15.48 -14.90 -36.55
N SER A 87 -14.96 -13.98 -35.73
CA SER A 87 -15.78 -12.97 -35.05
C SER A 87 -15.77 -11.66 -35.84
N ASP A 88 -16.94 -11.20 -36.30
CA ASP A 88 -17.05 -10.06 -37.22
C ASP A 88 -17.26 -8.74 -36.49
N CYS A 89 -16.23 -8.24 -35.79
CA CYS A 89 -16.42 -6.94 -35.13
C CYS A 89 -16.51 -5.78 -36.11
N ALA A 90 -17.23 -4.74 -35.67
CA ALA A 90 -17.31 -3.48 -36.37
C ALA A 90 -16.24 -2.50 -35.85
N SER A 91 -15.42 -1.96 -36.74
CA SER A 91 -14.59 -0.78 -36.47
C SER A 91 -15.24 0.43 -37.14
N LEU A 92 -15.86 1.28 -36.32
CA LEU A 92 -16.58 2.46 -36.75
C LEU A 92 -15.81 3.73 -36.37
N TRP A 93 -15.96 4.77 -37.19
CA TRP A 93 -15.46 6.11 -36.86
C TRP A 93 -16.26 6.71 -35.68
N PHE A 94 -15.66 7.64 -34.92
CA PHE A 94 -16.17 8.16 -33.63
C PHE A 94 -17.63 8.68 -33.63
N GLY A 95 -18.18 9.12 -34.78
CA GLY A 95 -19.55 9.62 -34.89
C GLY A 95 -20.52 8.68 -35.60
N ALA A 96 -20.15 7.42 -35.82
CA ALA A 96 -21.03 6.45 -36.45
C ALA A 96 -22.18 6.01 -35.54
N THR A 97 -23.37 5.86 -36.10
CA THR A 97 -24.52 5.25 -35.42
C THR A 97 -24.29 3.74 -35.24
N PHE A 98 -24.46 3.21 -34.03
CA PHE A 98 -24.48 1.77 -33.80
C PHE A 98 -25.65 1.09 -34.51
N ASN A 99 -25.39 -0.08 -35.10
CA ASN A 99 -26.41 -0.90 -35.77
C ASN A 99 -26.64 -2.19 -34.95
N PRO A 100 -27.84 -2.43 -34.41
CA PRO A 100 -28.16 -3.62 -33.61
C PRO A 100 -27.99 -4.95 -34.31
N SER A 101 -28.01 -5.00 -35.65
CA SER A 101 -27.67 -6.22 -36.41
C SER A 101 -26.26 -6.74 -36.13
N PHE A 102 -25.43 -5.96 -35.43
CA PHE A 102 -24.13 -6.35 -34.94
C PHE A 102 -24.19 -7.31 -33.75
N LEU A 103 -25.33 -7.38 -33.06
CA LEU A 103 -25.51 -8.13 -31.81
C LEU A 103 -26.05 -9.55 -32.02
N LEU A 104 -26.47 -9.91 -33.23
CA LEU A 104 -27.00 -11.23 -33.58
C LEU A 104 -26.25 -11.82 -34.78
N GLY A 105 -25.83 -13.08 -34.65
CA GLY A 105 -25.14 -13.83 -35.69
C GLY A 105 -24.96 -15.30 -35.32
N ARG A 106 -24.14 -16.04 -36.06
CA ARG A 106 -23.67 -17.37 -35.67
C ARG A 106 -22.70 -17.26 -34.49
N LEU A 107 -22.61 -18.34 -33.70
CA LEU A 107 -21.62 -18.44 -32.64
C LEU A 107 -20.21 -18.57 -33.26
N PRO A 108 -19.30 -17.59 -33.06
CA PRO A 108 -17.93 -17.72 -33.51
C PRO A 108 -17.25 -18.86 -32.75
N TRP A 109 -16.43 -19.65 -33.45
CA TRP A 109 -15.74 -20.82 -32.87
C TRP A 109 -14.24 -20.84 -33.16
N ARG A 110 -13.80 -20.09 -34.17
CA ARG A 110 -12.38 -19.97 -34.53
C ARG A 110 -11.71 -18.87 -33.72
N GLY A 111 -10.40 -19.01 -33.55
CA GLY A 111 -9.56 -18.06 -32.81
C GLY A 111 -8.93 -16.96 -33.65
N ARG A 112 -9.50 -16.68 -34.83
CA ARG A 112 -9.11 -15.52 -35.60
C ARG A 112 -10.18 -14.46 -35.37
N THR A 113 -9.81 -13.47 -34.59
CA THR A 113 -10.61 -12.28 -34.33
C THR A 113 -10.06 -11.09 -35.11
N ASN A 114 -9.13 -11.28 -36.07
CA ASN A 114 -8.45 -10.18 -36.75
C ASN A 114 -9.44 -9.39 -37.64
N PRO A 115 -9.56 -8.05 -37.51
CA PRO A 115 -8.68 -7.11 -36.79
C PRO A 115 -9.13 -6.64 -35.40
N CYS A 116 -10.03 -7.37 -34.76
CA CYS A 116 -10.81 -6.91 -33.62
C CYS A 116 -10.19 -7.13 -32.25
N GLU A 117 -9.41 -8.18 -32.02
CA GLU A 117 -8.78 -8.43 -30.71
C GLU A 117 -7.29 -8.75 -30.87
N ARG A 118 -6.50 -8.39 -29.85
CA ARG A 118 -5.19 -9.02 -29.65
C ARG A 118 -5.36 -10.53 -29.56
N VAL A 119 -4.33 -11.30 -29.93
CA VAL A 119 -4.37 -12.78 -30.01
C VAL A 119 -5.08 -13.40 -28.81
N HIS A 120 -6.34 -13.81 -29.00
CA HIS A 120 -7.13 -14.56 -28.05
C HIS A 120 -7.67 -15.80 -28.78
N GLY A 121 -7.64 -16.96 -28.11
CA GLY A 121 -8.13 -18.20 -28.71
C GLY A 121 -9.64 -18.10 -29.01
N GLY A 122 -10.13 -18.85 -29.99
CA GLY A 122 -11.57 -18.94 -30.25
C GLY A 122 -12.26 -19.77 -29.17
N LEU A 123 -13.59 -19.86 -29.21
CA LEU A 123 -14.32 -20.77 -28.31
C LEU A 123 -13.86 -22.23 -28.46
N GLY A 124 -13.26 -22.59 -29.61
CA GLY A 124 -12.64 -23.90 -29.83
C GLY A 124 -13.65 -25.03 -30.03
N ILE A 125 -14.93 -24.68 -30.25
CA ILE A 125 -16.04 -25.63 -30.36
C ILE A 125 -16.95 -25.29 -31.55
N ASP A 126 -16.90 -26.08 -32.64
CA ASP A 126 -17.89 -26.01 -33.75
C ASP A 126 -19.08 -26.93 -33.44
N VAL A 127 -19.88 -26.55 -32.44
CA VAL A 127 -21.06 -27.33 -32.03
C VAL A 127 -22.24 -27.12 -32.96
N ARG A 128 -23.00 -28.20 -33.18
CA ARG A 128 -24.18 -28.21 -34.03
C ARG A 128 -25.38 -28.74 -33.26
N GLY A 129 -26.53 -28.10 -33.45
CA GLY A 129 -27.79 -28.52 -32.87
C GLY A 129 -28.29 -29.85 -33.46
N GLY A 130 -29.43 -30.33 -32.96
CA GLY A 130 -30.01 -31.60 -33.41
C GLY A 130 -30.24 -31.68 -34.92
N ALA A 131 -30.58 -30.56 -35.57
CA ALA A 131 -30.80 -30.48 -37.01
C ALA A 131 -29.50 -30.43 -37.85
N GLY A 132 -28.31 -30.44 -37.23
CA GLY A 132 -27.02 -30.36 -37.92
C GLY A 132 -26.56 -28.93 -38.23
N GLU A 133 -27.32 -27.93 -37.80
CA GLU A 133 -27.03 -26.50 -37.95
C GLU A 133 -26.10 -25.99 -36.85
N ARG A 134 -25.26 -25.00 -37.18
CA ARG A 134 -24.51 -24.23 -36.19
C ARG A 134 -25.45 -23.43 -35.29
N LEU A 135 -24.98 -23.09 -34.11
CA LEU A 135 -25.75 -22.27 -33.17
C LEU A 135 -25.72 -20.79 -33.58
N TRP A 136 -26.79 -20.10 -33.25
CA TRP A 136 -26.91 -18.65 -33.28
C TRP A 136 -26.60 -18.07 -31.91
N TYR A 137 -26.22 -16.80 -31.91
CA TYR A 137 -25.63 -16.11 -30.77
C TYR A 137 -26.07 -14.65 -30.78
N GLY A 138 -26.78 -14.25 -29.73
CA GLY A 138 -27.12 -12.87 -29.41
C GLY A 138 -26.27 -12.40 -28.22
N VAL A 139 -25.72 -11.19 -28.29
CA VAL A 139 -24.85 -10.61 -27.23
C VAL A 139 -25.30 -9.24 -26.80
N SER A 140 -25.19 -8.93 -25.51
CA SER A 140 -25.43 -7.58 -25.02
C SER A 140 -24.34 -6.63 -25.53
N ARG A 141 -24.78 -5.47 -26.02
CA ARG A 141 -23.93 -4.32 -26.41
C ARG A 141 -22.95 -3.90 -25.31
N ASN A 142 -23.27 -4.18 -24.05
CA ASN A 142 -22.42 -3.87 -22.91
C ASN A 142 -21.12 -4.70 -22.86
N LEU A 143 -21.07 -5.88 -23.50
CA LEU A 143 -19.99 -6.86 -23.31
C LEU A 143 -19.04 -6.99 -24.50
N ILE A 144 -19.36 -6.39 -25.64
CA ILE A 144 -18.53 -6.41 -26.84
C ILE A 144 -17.46 -5.32 -26.78
N ARG A 145 -16.33 -5.55 -27.46
CA ARG A 145 -15.28 -4.52 -27.63
C ARG A 145 -15.88 -3.24 -28.21
N ARG A 146 -15.49 -2.07 -27.69
CA ARG A 146 -15.98 -0.77 -28.18
C ARG A 146 -15.64 -0.61 -29.66
N TYR A 147 -16.66 -0.23 -30.43
CA TYR A 147 -16.63 -0.17 -31.89
C TYR A 147 -16.27 1.22 -32.43
N HIS A 148 -16.34 2.27 -31.62
CA HIS A 148 -15.89 3.61 -32.01
C HIS A 148 -14.37 3.76 -31.86
N SER A 149 -13.73 4.41 -32.83
CA SER A 149 -12.30 4.74 -32.75
C SER A 149 -12.00 5.85 -31.73
N PRO A 150 -10.98 5.70 -30.87
CA PRO A 150 -10.13 4.51 -30.73
C PRO A 150 -10.84 3.36 -30.01
N ALA A 151 -10.77 2.17 -30.63
CA ALA A 151 -11.39 0.96 -30.11
C ALA A 151 -10.73 0.51 -28.80
N GLY A 152 -11.51 -0.04 -27.87
CA GLY A 152 -11.03 -0.47 -26.56
C GLY A 152 -12.01 -1.41 -25.86
N TYR A 153 -11.63 -1.98 -24.72
CA TYR A 153 -12.50 -2.91 -23.98
C TYR A 153 -13.53 -2.18 -23.11
N PRO A 154 -14.72 -2.77 -22.86
CA PRO A 154 -15.64 -2.27 -21.85
C PRO A 154 -15.01 -2.40 -20.45
N SER A 155 -15.27 -1.43 -19.56
CA SER A 155 -14.88 -1.54 -18.16
C SER A 155 -15.89 -2.42 -17.42
N ILE A 156 -15.42 -3.56 -16.90
CA ILE A 156 -16.24 -4.59 -16.24
C ILE A 156 -15.74 -4.77 -14.82
N ASP A 157 -16.50 -4.21 -13.88
CA ASP A 157 -16.28 -4.26 -12.44
C ASP A 157 -17.46 -4.96 -11.72
N ALA A 158 -17.44 -5.01 -10.38
CA ALA A 158 -18.49 -5.67 -9.60
C ALA A 158 -19.87 -4.99 -9.68
N GLU A 159 -19.93 -3.68 -9.95
CA GLU A 159 -21.18 -2.90 -10.06
C GLU A 159 -21.71 -2.82 -11.49
N PHE A 160 -20.93 -3.26 -12.48
CA PHE A 160 -21.24 -3.17 -13.90
C PHE A 160 -22.63 -3.72 -14.25
N ALA A 161 -23.02 -4.83 -13.63
CA ALA A 161 -24.32 -5.45 -13.86
C ALA A 161 -25.52 -4.52 -13.55
N ASN A 162 -25.33 -3.52 -12.70
CA ASN A 162 -26.36 -2.56 -12.26
C ASN A 162 -26.16 -1.14 -12.80
N SER A 163 -24.98 -0.86 -13.37
CA SER A 163 -24.56 0.47 -13.84
C SER A 163 -24.28 0.51 -15.34
N ALA A 164 -24.58 -0.58 -16.05
CA ALA A 164 -24.34 -0.71 -17.48
C ALA A 164 -24.98 0.44 -18.28
N PRO A 165 -24.27 0.98 -19.30
CA PRO A 165 -24.73 2.13 -20.07
C PRO A 165 -25.91 1.82 -20.99
N PHE A 166 -26.16 0.55 -21.33
CA PHE A 166 -27.25 0.10 -22.19
C PHE A 166 -28.11 -0.96 -21.48
N PRO A 167 -29.40 -1.12 -21.86
CA PRO A 167 -30.24 -2.21 -21.36
C PRO A 167 -29.62 -3.59 -21.62
N TRP A 168 -29.91 -4.54 -20.73
CA TRP A 168 -29.59 -5.96 -20.93
C TRP A 168 -30.61 -6.62 -21.87
N LEU A 169 -30.24 -7.78 -22.43
CA LEU A 169 -31.19 -8.56 -23.23
C LEU A 169 -32.32 -9.10 -22.32
N THR A 170 -33.49 -9.31 -22.90
CA THR A 170 -34.67 -9.83 -22.22
C THR A 170 -35.04 -11.19 -22.77
N VAL A 171 -35.32 -12.15 -21.89
CA VAL A 171 -35.86 -13.46 -22.26
C VAL A 171 -37.22 -13.65 -21.59
N ARG A 172 -38.21 -14.07 -22.39
CA ARG A 172 -39.57 -14.37 -21.94
C ARG A 172 -39.95 -15.82 -22.20
N ASP A 173 -40.94 -16.33 -21.48
CA ASP A 173 -41.51 -17.65 -21.74
C ASP A 173 -42.61 -17.62 -22.82
N ALA A 174 -43.18 -18.79 -23.12
CA ALA A 174 -44.25 -18.96 -24.10
C ALA A 174 -45.57 -18.21 -23.74
N ASP A 175 -45.76 -17.82 -22.48
CA ASP A 175 -46.90 -17.06 -21.99
C ASP A 175 -46.62 -15.55 -21.93
N ASN A 176 -45.48 -15.10 -22.48
CA ASN A 176 -44.97 -13.74 -22.45
C ASN A 176 -44.53 -13.25 -21.05
N ALA A 177 -44.36 -14.16 -20.08
CA ALA A 177 -43.86 -13.80 -18.76
C ALA A 177 -42.35 -13.59 -18.79
N LEU A 178 -41.87 -12.59 -18.04
CA LEU A 178 -40.45 -12.29 -17.94
C LEU A 178 -39.72 -13.44 -17.25
N LEU A 179 -38.74 -14.04 -17.94
CA LEU A 179 -37.81 -15.00 -17.35
C LEU A 179 -36.57 -14.29 -16.80
N SER A 180 -36.01 -13.34 -17.55
CA SER A 180 -34.92 -12.47 -17.11
C SER A 180 -34.79 -11.25 -18.03
N ASP A 181 -34.53 -10.09 -17.44
CA ASP A 181 -34.18 -8.80 -18.08
C ASP A 181 -32.71 -8.44 -17.80
N ARG A 182 -31.90 -9.44 -17.45
CA ARG A 182 -30.49 -9.34 -17.06
C ARG A 182 -29.66 -10.31 -17.86
N VAL A 183 -29.97 -10.47 -19.14
CA VAL A 183 -29.32 -11.44 -20.02
C VAL A 183 -28.13 -10.82 -20.73
N ALA A 184 -26.97 -11.43 -20.54
CA ALA A 184 -25.69 -11.04 -21.15
C ALA A 184 -25.56 -11.60 -22.57
N ALA A 185 -26.05 -12.83 -22.80
CA ALA A 185 -26.04 -13.48 -24.09
C ALA A 185 -27.13 -14.56 -24.20
N VAL A 186 -27.59 -14.78 -25.43
CA VAL A 186 -28.51 -15.86 -25.80
C VAL A 186 -27.83 -16.75 -26.85
N LEU A 187 -27.96 -18.07 -26.68
CA LEU A 187 -27.52 -19.07 -27.64
C LEU A 187 -28.74 -19.78 -28.18
N LEU A 188 -28.89 -19.87 -29.50
CA LEU A 188 -30.07 -20.43 -30.15
C LEU A 188 -29.70 -21.59 -31.08
N ALA A 189 -30.53 -22.62 -31.08
CA ALA A 189 -30.50 -23.72 -32.03
C ALA A 189 -31.75 -23.61 -32.93
N PRO A 190 -31.58 -23.33 -34.24
CA PRO A 190 -32.67 -22.97 -35.16
C PRO A 190 -33.56 -24.15 -35.62
N GLY A 191 -33.45 -25.28 -34.92
CA GLY A 191 -34.14 -26.53 -35.25
C GLY A 191 -34.11 -26.94 -36.74
N VAL A 192 -35.14 -27.70 -37.13
CA VAL A 192 -35.32 -28.16 -38.51
C VAL A 192 -35.93 -27.06 -39.36
N ILE A 193 -35.70 -27.08 -40.68
CA ILE A 193 -36.26 -26.07 -41.59
C ILE A 193 -37.78 -25.99 -41.44
N SER A 194 -38.29 -24.80 -41.09
CA SER A 194 -39.72 -24.50 -40.97
C SER A 194 -40.28 -23.90 -42.26
N THR A 195 -41.61 -23.84 -42.39
CA THR A 195 -42.26 -23.31 -43.61
C THR A 195 -41.93 -21.83 -43.80
N GLY A 196 -41.26 -21.48 -44.90
CA GLY A 196 -40.87 -20.11 -45.23
C GLY A 196 -39.37 -19.81 -45.08
N GLN A 197 -38.61 -20.73 -44.49
CA GLN A 197 -37.15 -20.62 -44.38
C GLN A 197 -36.43 -21.14 -45.63
N ASP A 198 -35.46 -20.38 -46.16
CA ASP A 198 -34.54 -20.83 -47.21
C ASP A 198 -33.08 -20.70 -46.76
N ARG A 199 -32.44 -21.84 -46.52
CA ARG A 199 -31.05 -21.95 -46.06
C ARG A 199 -30.06 -22.23 -47.20
N SER A 200 -30.47 -22.12 -48.46
CA SER A 200 -29.68 -22.54 -49.62
C SER A 200 -28.62 -21.54 -50.09
N SER A 201 -28.72 -20.27 -49.67
CA SER A 201 -27.72 -19.25 -50.02
C SER A 201 -26.41 -19.44 -49.23
N VAL A 202 -25.34 -18.74 -49.65
CA VAL A 202 -24.00 -18.87 -49.02
C VAL A 202 -23.99 -18.35 -47.58
N ALA A 203 -24.76 -17.30 -47.29
CA ALA A 203 -24.88 -16.69 -45.97
C ALA A 203 -26.31 -16.16 -45.71
N PRO A 204 -27.31 -17.06 -45.53
CA PRO A 204 -28.69 -16.62 -45.35
C PRO A 204 -28.86 -15.82 -44.06
N ASP A 205 -29.75 -14.82 -44.07
CA ASP A 205 -30.05 -13.98 -42.91
C ASP A 205 -30.66 -14.78 -41.75
N ALA A 206 -30.63 -14.23 -40.53
CA ALA A 206 -31.16 -14.86 -39.32
C ALA A 206 -32.60 -15.36 -39.45
N GLY A 207 -33.46 -14.59 -40.13
CA GLY A 207 -34.87 -14.97 -40.35
C GLY A 207 -35.08 -16.20 -41.24
N ASN A 208 -34.04 -16.69 -41.92
CA ASN A 208 -34.07 -17.98 -42.63
C ASN A 208 -33.72 -19.18 -41.74
N TYR A 209 -33.46 -18.93 -40.45
CA TYR A 209 -33.07 -19.95 -39.48
C TYR A 209 -33.91 -19.88 -38.21
N LEU A 210 -34.10 -18.69 -37.64
CA LEU A 210 -34.80 -18.47 -36.38
C LEU A 210 -36.26 -18.10 -36.66
N ASP A 211 -37.14 -18.43 -35.71
CA ASP A 211 -38.59 -18.38 -35.87
C ASP A 211 -39.22 -17.27 -34.99
N THR A 212 -40.30 -16.67 -35.50
CA THR A 212 -41.21 -15.84 -34.69
C THR A 212 -42.19 -16.71 -33.91
N HIS A 213 -42.27 -16.51 -32.59
CA HIS A 213 -43.22 -17.24 -31.77
C HIS A 213 -44.64 -16.65 -31.89
N GLY A 214 -45.56 -17.43 -32.46
CA GLY A 214 -46.88 -16.91 -32.87
C GLY A 214 -47.76 -16.34 -31.75
N ARG A 215 -47.55 -16.73 -30.48
CA ARG A 215 -48.35 -16.22 -29.36
C ARG A 215 -47.78 -14.95 -28.72
N THR A 216 -46.46 -14.86 -28.59
CA THR A 216 -45.81 -13.68 -27.98
C THR A 216 -45.53 -12.59 -29.03
N GLY A 217 -45.39 -12.97 -30.30
CA GLY A 217 -44.99 -12.08 -31.39
C GLY A 217 -43.50 -11.77 -31.41
N ILE A 218 -42.72 -12.34 -30.48
CA ILE A 218 -41.27 -12.15 -30.38
C ILE A 218 -40.58 -12.96 -31.47
N ASP A 219 -39.74 -12.29 -32.24
CA ASP A 219 -38.94 -12.88 -33.30
C ASP A 219 -37.51 -13.11 -32.82
N ASN A 220 -37.11 -14.38 -32.68
CA ASN A 220 -35.75 -14.71 -32.29
C ASN A 220 -34.70 -14.32 -33.35
N ALA A 221 -35.12 -14.00 -34.57
CA ALA A 221 -34.27 -13.49 -35.64
C ALA A 221 -34.10 -11.96 -35.61
N ASP A 222 -34.90 -11.24 -34.82
CA ASP A 222 -34.89 -9.80 -34.82
C ASP A 222 -33.75 -9.25 -33.95
N SER A 223 -33.07 -8.26 -34.48
CA SER A 223 -32.29 -7.31 -33.68
C SER A 223 -33.10 -6.04 -33.73
N ASP A 224 -33.75 -5.66 -32.64
CA ASP A 224 -34.80 -4.67 -32.34
C ASP A 224 -34.85 -3.33 -33.13
N GLY A 225 -33.97 -3.10 -34.08
CA GLY A 225 -33.92 -1.93 -34.96
C GLY A 225 -33.53 -0.67 -34.20
N CYS A 226 -32.97 -0.81 -33.01
CA CYS A 226 -32.66 0.26 -32.10
C CYS A 226 -31.30 0.96 -32.35
N PHE A 227 -31.25 1.78 -33.40
CA PHE A 227 -30.10 2.61 -33.75
C PHE A 227 -29.84 3.75 -32.73
N ASP A 228 -28.57 4.17 -32.59
CA ASP A 228 -28.15 5.27 -31.69
C ASP A 228 -28.87 6.62 -31.95
N ASP A 229 -29.39 6.82 -33.16
CA ASP A 229 -30.07 8.05 -33.59
C ASP A 229 -31.60 8.01 -33.43
N ASN A 230 -32.15 6.90 -32.93
CA ASN A 230 -33.60 6.71 -32.84
C ASN A 230 -34.15 7.21 -31.49
N SER A 231 -34.85 8.35 -31.47
CA SER A 231 -35.47 8.88 -30.25
C SER A 231 -36.60 7.97 -29.78
N GLY A 232 -36.38 7.22 -28.70
CA GLY A 232 -37.27 6.14 -28.24
C GLY A 232 -36.51 4.86 -27.90
N CYS A 233 -35.28 4.73 -28.43
CA CYS A 233 -34.29 3.72 -28.04
C CYS A 233 -33.62 3.94 -26.68
N GLY A 234 -33.99 5.02 -25.99
CA GLY A 234 -33.77 5.16 -24.54
C GLY A 234 -34.86 4.45 -23.72
N GLY A 235 -35.56 3.48 -24.32
CA GLY A 235 -36.59 2.67 -23.70
C GLY A 235 -35.99 1.64 -22.73
N VAL A 236 -36.79 1.26 -21.75
CA VAL A 236 -36.46 0.31 -20.68
C VAL A 236 -36.34 -1.15 -21.16
N ASP A 237 -36.56 -1.40 -22.44
CA ASP A 237 -36.67 -2.75 -23.00
C ASP A 237 -35.50 -2.98 -23.97
N GLY A 238 -34.56 -3.86 -23.58
CA GLY A 238 -33.52 -4.35 -24.51
C GLY A 238 -34.05 -5.49 -25.39
N GLU A 239 -33.26 -5.88 -26.41
CA GLU A 239 -33.50 -7.01 -27.32
C GLU A 239 -34.22 -8.21 -26.66
N GLU A 240 -35.37 -8.61 -27.21
CA GLU A 240 -36.23 -9.64 -26.63
C GLU A 240 -36.09 -11.00 -27.35
N PHE A 241 -36.02 -12.08 -26.56
CA PHE A 241 -35.98 -13.46 -27.03
C PHE A 241 -37.04 -14.30 -26.32
N VAL A 242 -37.48 -15.39 -26.96
CA VAL A 242 -38.54 -16.25 -26.41
C VAL A 242 -38.08 -17.70 -26.22
N LEU A 243 -38.15 -18.17 -24.97
CA LEU A 243 -37.95 -19.56 -24.59
C LEU A 243 -39.31 -20.28 -24.58
N ALA A 244 -39.63 -20.97 -25.68
CA ALA A 244 -40.86 -21.75 -25.80
C ALA A 244 -40.59 -23.21 -26.21
N ASN A 245 -41.62 -24.05 -26.07
CA ASN A 245 -41.60 -25.39 -26.65
C ASN A 245 -41.91 -25.31 -28.14
N ALA A 246 -41.46 -26.31 -28.90
CA ALA A 246 -41.76 -26.37 -30.33
C ALA A 246 -43.28 -26.47 -30.55
N GLU A 247 -43.84 -25.52 -31.29
CA GLU A 247 -45.27 -25.40 -31.58
C GLU A 247 -45.46 -24.72 -32.95
N GLY A 248 -46.28 -25.31 -33.80
CA GLY A 248 -46.57 -24.75 -35.13
C GLY A 248 -45.30 -24.59 -35.97
N THR A 249 -45.01 -23.34 -36.36
CA THR A 249 -43.80 -22.96 -37.10
C THR A 249 -42.61 -22.66 -36.20
N PHE A 250 -42.80 -22.55 -34.88
CA PHE A 250 -41.73 -22.26 -33.93
C PHE A 250 -41.05 -23.54 -33.46
N ASN A 251 -39.76 -23.70 -33.72
CA ASN A 251 -38.99 -24.85 -33.26
C ASN A 251 -37.60 -24.51 -32.69
N ASP A 252 -37.28 -23.22 -32.60
CA ASP A 252 -36.09 -22.72 -31.92
C ASP A 252 -35.98 -23.23 -30.49
N ARG A 253 -34.74 -23.50 -30.09
CA ARG A 253 -34.38 -23.76 -28.70
C ARG A 253 -33.31 -22.80 -28.30
N LEU A 254 -33.43 -22.21 -27.10
CA LEU A 254 -32.40 -21.32 -26.60
C LEU A 254 -31.95 -21.68 -25.19
N VAL A 255 -30.73 -21.29 -24.87
CA VAL A 255 -30.23 -21.14 -23.50
C VAL A 255 -29.62 -19.74 -23.39
N PHE A 256 -29.59 -19.18 -22.20
CA PHE A 256 -29.04 -17.84 -22.00
C PHE A 256 -28.07 -17.80 -20.82
N ILE A 257 -27.20 -16.80 -20.83
CA ILE A 257 -26.28 -16.45 -19.75
C ILE A 257 -26.77 -15.14 -19.16
N THR A 258 -27.03 -15.09 -17.85
CA THR A 258 -27.33 -13.82 -17.19
C THR A 258 -26.03 -13.07 -16.87
N ILE A 259 -26.10 -11.74 -16.78
CA ILE A 259 -24.95 -10.95 -16.35
C ILE A 259 -24.52 -11.35 -14.93
N ASP A 260 -25.47 -11.68 -14.04
CA ASP A 260 -25.15 -12.12 -12.68
C ASP A 260 -24.39 -13.46 -12.66
N GLU A 261 -24.72 -14.40 -13.57
CA GLU A 261 -23.98 -15.67 -13.72
C GLU A 261 -22.55 -15.44 -14.23
N LEU A 262 -22.39 -14.50 -15.17
CA LEU A 262 -21.09 -14.13 -15.71
C LEU A 262 -20.23 -13.44 -14.63
N MET A 263 -20.75 -12.41 -13.97
CA MET A 263 -20.03 -11.64 -12.95
C MET A 263 -19.62 -12.51 -11.77
N ALA A 264 -20.45 -13.46 -11.34
CA ALA A 264 -20.07 -14.41 -10.30
C ALA A 264 -18.80 -15.20 -10.65
N LYS A 265 -18.55 -15.49 -11.93
CA LYS A 265 -17.33 -16.18 -12.40
C LYS A 265 -16.17 -15.22 -12.65
N VAL A 266 -16.44 -14.01 -13.13
CA VAL A 266 -15.43 -12.95 -13.28
C VAL A 266 -14.84 -12.58 -11.91
N GLU A 267 -15.67 -12.40 -10.89
CA GLU A 267 -15.22 -12.16 -9.52
C GLU A 267 -14.32 -13.29 -8.99
N ARG A 268 -14.64 -14.56 -9.30
CA ARG A 268 -13.75 -15.69 -8.96
C ARG A 268 -12.43 -15.62 -9.69
N ARG A 269 -12.42 -15.17 -10.94
CA ARG A 269 -11.20 -14.95 -11.70
C ARG A 269 -10.34 -13.88 -11.03
N VAL A 270 -10.95 -12.75 -10.64
CA VAL A 270 -10.28 -11.66 -9.91
C VAL A 270 -9.67 -12.18 -8.62
N LEU A 271 -10.46 -12.85 -7.78
CA LEU A 271 -9.99 -13.45 -6.52
C LEU A 271 -8.87 -14.49 -6.75
N ASN A 272 -8.88 -15.22 -7.87
CA ASN A 272 -7.81 -16.16 -8.23
C ASN A 272 -6.53 -15.44 -8.66
N GLU A 273 -6.60 -14.29 -9.34
CA GLU A 273 -5.39 -13.53 -9.67
C GLU A 273 -4.79 -12.87 -8.43
N THR A 274 -5.61 -12.27 -7.56
CA THR A 274 -5.13 -11.72 -6.29
C THR A 274 -4.52 -12.80 -5.39
N ASP A 275 -5.12 -14.00 -5.33
CA ASP A 275 -4.57 -15.15 -4.60
C ASP A 275 -3.16 -15.50 -5.10
N LYS A 276 -2.93 -15.60 -6.40
CA LYS A 276 -1.58 -15.87 -6.94
C LYS A 276 -0.56 -14.80 -6.54
N VAL A 277 -0.96 -13.53 -6.50
CA VAL A 277 -0.07 -12.42 -6.10
C VAL A 277 0.29 -12.56 -4.62
N LEU A 278 -0.70 -12.80 -3.76
CA LEU A 278 -0.49 -12.96 -2.32
C LEU A 278 0.28 -14.23 -1.96
N ASP A 279 0.01 -15.31 -2.67
CA ASP A 279 0.70 -16.59 -2.54
C ASP A 279 2.19 -16.41 -2.86
N ARG A 280 2.50 -15.79 -4.00
CA ARG A 280 3.88 -15.43 -4.39
C ARG A 280 4.53 -14.48 -3.39
N TYR A 281 3.79 -13.50 -2.87
CA TYR A 281 4.28 -12.62 -1.81
C TYR A 281 4.68 -13.43 -0.57
N ARG A 282 3.79 -14.33 -0.09
CA ARG A 282 4.05 -15.18 1.08
C ARG A 282 5.22 -16.11 0.84
N GLU A 283 5.33 -16.74 -0.32
CA GLU A 283 6.48 -17.60 -0.67
C GLU A 283 7.81 -16.84 -0.56
N LYS A 284 7.80 -15.55 -0.93
CA LYS A 284 9.00 -14.70 -0.93
C LYS A 284 9.32 -14.09 0.44
N ALA A 285 8.29 -13.69 1.20
CA ALA A 285 8.44 -12.98 2.47
C ALA A 285 8.28 -13.88 3.72
N GLY A 286 7.71 -15.08 3.58
CA GLY A 286 7.34 -15.99 4.67
C GLY A 286 6.04 -15.63 5.41
N VAL A 287 5.45 -14.47 5.10
CA VAL A 287 4.28 -13.84 5.74
C VAL A 287 3.45 -13.10 4.70
N TYR A 288 2.21 -12.74 5.02
CA TYR A 288 1.39 -11.80 4.25
C TYR A 288 1.72 -10.34 4.62
N PRO A 289 1.44 -9.33 3.77
CA PRO A 289 1.70 -7.94 4.12
C PRO A 289 0.76 -7.46 5.24
N TRP A 290 1.12 -6.37 5.93
CA TRP A 290 0.14 -5.66 6.76
C TRP A 290 -0.89 -4.97 5.90
N MET A 291 -2.18 -5.05 6.25
CA MET A 291 -3.22 -4.46 5.41
C MET A 291 -3.27 -2.94 5.54
N SER A 292 -3.80 -2.28 4.50
CA SER A 292 -4.21 -0.87 4.61
C SER A 292 -5.59 -0.80 5.26
N PRO A 293 -5.86 0.08 6.24
CA PRO A 293 -7.19 0.19 6.82
C PRO A 293 -8.25 0.39 5.74
N PHE A 294 -9.43 -0.19 5.94
CA PHE A 294 -10.54 0.00 5.01
C PHE A 294 -10.80 1.50 4.82
N ALA A 295 -10.66 1.98 3.59
CA ALA A 295 -10.82 3.37 3.23
C ALA A 295 -11.97 3.50 2.22
N TYR A 296 -12.62 4.67 2.19
CA TYR A 296 -13.61 5.01 1.16
C TYR A 296 -13.04 4.74 -0.24
N LEU A 297 -13.88 4.50 -1.23
CA LEU A 297 -13.44 4.37 -2.62
C LEU A 297 -13.36 5.77 -3.26
N PRO A 298 -12.16 6.35 -3.41
CA PRO A 298 -12.05 7.67 -4.02
C PRO A 298 -12.38 7.59 -5.50
N VAL A 299 -13.07 8.59 -6.04
CA VAL A 299 -13.18 8.73 -7.48
C VAL A 299 -11.79 8.96 -8.07
N THR A 300 -11.43 8.11 -9.03
CA THR A 300 -10.25 8.23 -9.88
C THR A 300 -10.70 8.25 -11.33
N VAL A 301 -9.99 9.00 -12.17
CA VAL A 301 -10.21 8.97 -13.62
C VAL A 301 -8.99 8.35 -14.26
N SER A 302 -9.16 7.15 -14.80
CA SER A 302 -8.11 6.44 -15.50
C SER A 302 -8.40 6.40 -16.99
N GLY A 303 -7.35 6.32 -17.79
CA GLY A 303 -7.47 6.24 -19.24
C GLY A 303 -6.14 6.00 -19.91
N SER A 304 -6.17 5.99 -21.23
CA SER A 304 -4.98 5.87 -22.08
C SER A 304 -4.96 7.04 -23.05
N VAL A 305 -3.78 7.58 -23.28
CA VAL A 305 -3.59 8.69 -24.21
C VAL A 305 -4.05 8.26 -25.61
N THR A 306 -4.89 9.06 -26.26
CA THR A 306 -5.36 8.80 -27.64
C THR A 306 -4.68 9.68 -28.68
N GLY A 307 -3.98 10.72 -28.23
CA GLY A 307 -3.28 11.65 -29.11
C GLY A 307 -2.07 12.27 -28.44
N ASN A 308 -1.08 12.65 -29.25
CA ASN A 308 0.05 13.42 -28.74
C ASN A 308 -0.38 14.87 -28.47
N GLY A 309 -0.04 15.37 -27.29
CA GLY A 309 -0.22 16.76 -26.92
C GLY A 309 0.57 17.73 -27.82
N ASP A 310 0.16 19.01 -27.86
CA ASP A 310 0.93 20.05 -28.55
C ASP A 310 2.29 20.29 -27.87
N THR A 311 2.35 19.99 -26.56
CA THR A 311 3.54 20.05 -25.74
C THR A 311 3.66 18.79 -24.88
N ALA A 312 4.85 18.53 -24.31
CA ALA A 312 5.07 17.44 -23.33
C ALA A 312 4.26 17.60 -22.02
N ARG A 313 3.49 18.68 -21.88
CA ARG A 313 2.65 18.99 -20.71
C ARG A 313 1.17 18.80 -21.00
N ASP A 314 0.79 18.38 -22.19
CA ASP A 314 -0.61 18.18 -22.55
C ASP A 314 -0.95 16.69 -22.55
N LEU A 315 -2.12 16.38 -22.00
CA LEU A 315 -2.73 15.06 -22.09
C LEU A 315 -3.94 15.16 -23.02
N VAL A 316 -4.03 14.25 -23.99
CA VAL A 316 -5.18 14.12 -24.91
C VAL A 316 -5.75 12.71 -24.81
N ASP A 317 -7.01 12.62 -24.40
CA ASP A 317 -7.82 11.40 -24.42
C ASP A 317 -9.21 11.74 -24.99
N ASP A 318 -9.41 11.41 -26.26
CA ASP A 318 -10.65 11.61 -27.02
C ASP A 318 -11.79 10.68 -26.58
N ASN A 319 -11.46 9.58 -25.87
CA ASN A 319 -12.44 8.72 -25.21
C ASN A 319 -12.82 9.23 -23.82
N GLY A 320 -12.01 10.14 -23.27
CA GLY A 320 -12.23 10.77 -21.98
C GLY A 320 -13.32 11.84 -21.98
N ASN A 321 -13.84 12.12 -20.79
CA ASN A 321 -14.64 13.32 -20.54
C ASN A 321 -14.26 13.93 -19.19
N PHE A 322 -13.10 14.61 -19.17
CA PHE A 322 -12.53 15.20 -17.95
C PHE A 322 -13.48 16.15 -17.24
N ILE A 323 -14.31 16.88 -17.99
CA ILE A 323 -15.30 17.82 -17.43
C ILE A 323 -16.42 17.05 -16.72
N ALA A 324 -17.00 16.03 -17.37
CA ALA A 324 -18.06 15.23 -16.75
C ALA A 324 -17.54 14.40 -15.57
N ALA A 325 -16.27 13.99 -15.62
CA ALA A 325 -15.60 13.27 -14.55
C ALA A 325 -15.18 14.18 -13.38
N GLY A 326 -15.45 15.48 -13.44
CA GLY A 326 -15.22 16.41 -12.34
C GLY A 326 -13.76 16.79 -12.13
N VAL A 327 -12.90 16.60 -13.13
CA VAL A 327 -11.48 16.99 -13.11
C VAL A 327 -11.35 18.52 -13.04
N ARG A 328 -10.42 19.01 -12.21
CA ARG A 328 -10.21 20.44 -11.92
C ARG A 328 -8.72 20.78 -11.87
N PRO A 329 -8.35 22.05 -12.15
CA PRO A 329 -6.99 22.53 -11.90
C PRO A 329 -6.54 22.31 -10.44
N GLY A 330 -5.27 21.98 -10.28
CA GLY A 330 -4.61 21.70 -9.00
C GLY A 330 -4.75 20.27 -8.48
N GLN A 331 -5.56 19.43 -9.13
CA GLN A 331 -5.53 17.98 -8.89
C GLN A 331 -4.25 17.36 -9.45
N VAL A 332 -3.89 16.20 -8.89
CA VAL A 332 -2.72 15.43 -9.28
C VAL A 332 -3.10 14.39 -10.33
N ILE A 333 -2.25 14.29 -11.35
CA ILE A 333 -2.30 13.27 -12.38
C ILE A 333 -0.99 12.47 -12.37
N ARG A 334 -1.11 11.17 -12.55
CA ARG A 334 -0.02 10.20 -12.60
C ARG A 334 0.02 9.58 -13.98
N ASN A 335 1.20 9.49 -14.58
CA ASN A 335 1.47 8.56 -15.66
C ASN A 335 1.83 7.23 -15.00
N VAL A 336 0.89 6.28 -15.03
CA VAL A 336 1.07 4.98 -14.38
C VAL A 336 1.97 4.05 -15.20
N THR A 337 2.35 4.45 -16.41
CA THR A 337 3.26 3.71 -17.29
C THR A 337 4.71 3.81 -16.83
N ASP A 338 5.11 4.98 -16.34
CA ASP A 338 6.51 5.28 -15.99
C ASP A 338 6.68 5.77 -14.53
N GLY A 339 5.57 5.90 -13.80
CA GLY A 339 5.52 6.38 -12.42
C GLY A 339 5.67 7.89 -12.27
N SER A 340 5.67 8.66 -13.36
CA SER A 340 5.77 10.12 -13.27
C SER A 340 4.45 10.75 -12.82
N LYS A 341 4.53 11.92 -12.19
CA LYS A 341 3.35 12.65 -11.71
C LYS A 341 3.47 14.14 -11.94
N GLY A 342 2.32 14.82 -12.06
CA GLY A 342 2.24 16.25 -12.29
C GLY A 342 0.97 16.87 -11.70
N ILE A 343 0.91 18.19 -11.74
CA ILE A 343 -0.24 18.97 -11.28
C ILE A 343 -0.99 19.46 -12.52
N ILE A 344 -2.32 19.30 -12.53
CA ILE A 344 -3.17 19.79 -13.61
C ILE A 344 -3.23 21.33 -13.53
N GLY A 345 -2.77 22.01 -14.57
CA GLY A 345 -2.83 23.47 -14.68
C GLY A 345 -4.15 23.97 -15.27
N ALA A 346 -4.72 23.24 -16.23
CA ALA A 346 -5.97 23.62 -16.90
C ALA A 346 -6.70 22.39 -17.48
N VAL A 347 -8.04 22.42 -17.49
CA VAL A 347 -8.89 21.49 -18.25
C VAL A 347 -9.39 22.25 -19.48
N ASN A 348 -8.83 21.93 -20.65
CA ASN A 348 -9.02 22.72 -21.88
C ASN A 348 -10.29 22.33 -22.64
N SER A 349 -10.67 21.05 -22.58
CA SER A 349 -11.89 20.52 -23.20
C SER A 349 -12.31 19.22 -22.51
N ARG A 350 -13.34 18.53 -23.03
CA ARG A 350 -13.73 17.19 -22.55
C ARG A 350 -12.59 16.17 -22.70
N ALA A 351 -11.76 16.33 -23.72
CA ALA A 351 -10.72 15.36 -24.11
C ALA A 351 -9.28 15.85 -23.89
N LYS A 352 -9.08 17.08 -23.39
CA LYS A 352 -7.73 17.67 -23.27
C LYS A 352 -7.54 18.44 -21.98
N LEU A 353 -6.40 18.22 -21.33
CA LEU A 353 -5.90 19.01 -20.19
C LEU A 353 -4.43 19.38 -20.37
N SER A 354 -3.97 20.38 -19.61
CA SER A 354 -2.56 20.83 -19.59
C SER A 354 -2.05 20.85 -18.15
N LEU A 355 -0.82 20.40 -17.95
CA LEU A 355 -0.13 20.43 -16.66
C LEU A 355 0.41 21.81 -16.33
N THR A 356 0.78 22.05 -15.07
CA THR A 356 1.53 23.25 -14.65
C THR A 356 2.91 23.32 -15.34
N VAL A 357 3.60 24.45 -15.21
CA VAL A 357 4.94 24.67 -15.82
C VAL A 357 5.98 23.64 -15.41
N GLU A 358 5.72 22.96 -14.31
CA GLU A 358 6.55 21.92 -13.74
C GLU A 358 6.53 20.60 -14.50
N GLY A 359 5.47 20.35 -15.28
CA GLY A 359 5.26 19.12 -16.05
C GLY A 359 5.12 17.87 -15.18
N LEU A 360 5.33 16.70 -15.81
CA LEU A 360 5.51 15.44 -15.11
C LEU A 360 6.91 15.35 -14.50
N ARG A 361 7.03 14.66 -13.38
CA ARG A 361 8.27 14.48 -12.63
C ARG A 361 8.34 13.09 -12.02
N HIS A 362 9.56 12.67 -11.69
CA HIS A 362 9.88 11.48 -10.89
C HIS A 362 9.72 10.11 -11.56
N GLY A 363 9.20 10.06 -12.79
CA GLY A 363 9.21 8.84 -13.61
C GLY A 363 10.35 8.82 -14.62
N GLU A 364 10.43 7.72 -15.36
CA GLU A 364 11.46 7.46 -16.37
C GLU A 364 11.28 8.33 -17.63
N ASP A 365 10.05 8.55 -18.07
CA ASP A 365 9.68 9.34 -19.26
C ASP A 365 8.56 10.32 -18.91
N ASN A 366 8.97 11.52 -18.51
CA ASN A 366 8.09 12.56 -17.99
C ASN A 366 7.24 13.27 -19.09
N ARG A 367 6.59 12.50 -19.94
CA ARG A 367 5.65 12.94 -20.99
C ARG A 367 4.47 11.98 -21.09
N PHE A 368 3.40 12.43 -21.73
CA PHE A 368 2.29 11.59 -22.18
C PHE A 368 2.37 11.44 -23.69
N HIS A 369 2.44 10.21 -24.19
CA HIS A 369 2.50 9.96 -25.63
C HIS A 369 1.82 8.68 -26.08
N ILE A 370 1.46 8.67 -27.37
CA ILE A 370 1.14 7.44 -28.09
C ILE A 370 2.46 6.72 -28.41
N ASN A 371 2.60 5.48 -27.99
CA ASN A 371 3.82 4.70 -28.19
C ASN A 371 3.84 4.07 -29.59
N ARG A 372 2.71 3.52 -30.02
CA ARG A 372 2.51 2.97 -31.37
C ARG A 372 1.15 3.36 -31.93
N MET A 373 1.17 4.00 -33.10
CA MET A 373 -0.07 4.45 -33.76
C MET A 373 -1.01 3.30 -34.15
N ASP A 374 -0.46 2.09 -34.34
CA ASP A 374 -1.19 0.88 -34.76
C ASP A 374 -1.56 -0.05 -33.58
N ASP A 375 -1.11 0.25 -32.35
CA ASP A 375 -1.40 -0.56 -31.15
C ASP A 375 -1.80 0.36 -29.98
N PRO A 376 -3.09 0.75 -29.88
CA PRO A 376 -3.59 1.64 -28.83
C PRO A 376 -3.33 1.11 -27.40
N ASP A 377 -3.16 -0.21 -27.26
CA ASP A 377 -2.87 -0.85 -25.98
C ASP A 377 -1.42 -0.62 -25.51
N ASP A 378 -0.57 -0.01 -26.34
CA ASP A 378 0.81 0.38 -26.00
C ASP A 378 0.87 1.83 -25.49
N ASN A 379 -0.19 2.63 -25.61
CA ASN A 379 -0.15 4.06 -25.26
C ASN A 379 0.03 4.31 -23.76
N ASP A 380 0.62 5.46 -23.41
CA ASP A 380 0.77 5.84 -22.01
C ASP A 380 -0.59 5.88 -21.30
N ARG A 381 -0.64 5.24 -20.14
CA ARG A 381 -1.78 5.21 -19.23
C ARG A 381 -1.65 6.27 -18.15
N TYR A 382 -2.78 6.80 -17.72
CA TYR A 382 -2.82 7.80 -16.66
C TYR A 382 -3.90 7.51 -15.62
N GLU A 383 -3.71 8.07 -14.42
CA GLU A 383 -4.69 8.12 -13.34
C GLU A 383 -4.75 9.56 -12.80
N ILE A 384 -5.96 10.13 -12.70
CA ILE A 384 -6.22 11.43 -12.08
C ILE A 384 -6.90 11.20 -10.74
N LEU A 385 -6.30 11.74 -9.68
CA LEU A 385 -6.76 11.59 -8.31
C LEU A 385 -7.85 12.62 -7.97
N VAL A 386 -9.08 12.39 -8.41
CA VAL A 386 -10.14 13.41 -8.28
C VAL A 386 -10.47 13.73 -6.82
N ASP A 387 -10.62 12.70 -5.99
CA ASP A 387 -11.04 12.84 -4.59
C ASP A 387 -9.88 12.94 -3.59
N THR A 388 -8.76 12.29 -3.91
CA THR A 388 -7.56 12.19 -3.05
C THR A 388 -6.49 13.22 -3.37
N SER A 389 -6.80 14.21 -4.21
CA SER A 389 -5.97 15.39 -4.42
C SER A 389 -6.82 16.65 -4.47
N GLY A 390 -6.18 17.82 -4.36
CA GLY A 390 -6.89 19.08 -4.44
C GLY A 390 -6.00 20.27 -4.15
N VAL A 391 -6.63 21.41 -3.85
CA VAL A 391 -5.93 22.68 -3.64
C VAL A 391 -6.24 23.24 -2.27
N ALA A 392 -5.19 23.57 -1.52
CA ALA A 392 -5.28 24.32 -0.29
C ALA A 392 -5.99 25.67 -0.54
N THR A 393 -7.08 25.91 0.17
CA THR A 393 -7.89 27.12 0.08
C THR A 393 -7.55 28.10 1.19
N SER A 394 -8.21 29.26 1.18
CA SER A 394 -8.12 30.25 2.26
C SER A 394 -8.39 29.61 3.64
N GLY A 395 -7.53 29.92 4.61
CA GLY A 395 -7.49 29.29 5.94
C GLY A 395 -6.44 28.19 6.08
N SER A 396 -5.79 27.77 5.00
CA SER A 396 -4.56 26.98 5.09
C SER A 396 -3.40 27.88 5.52
N LEU A 397 -2.71 27.49 6.59
CA LEU A 397 -1.58 28.24 7.15
C LEU A 397 -0.74 27.32 8.03
N GLY A 398 0.59 27.36 7.86
CA GLY A 398 1.48 26.49 8.62
C GLY A 398 1.09 25.03 8.39
N ASN A 399 0.93 24.26 9.46
CA ASN A 399 0.59 22.84 9.38
C ASN A 399 -0.92 22.52 9.19
N ILE A 400 -1.73 23.52 8.83
CA ILE A 400 -3.17 23.35 8.61
C ILE A 400 -3.44 23.34 7.10
N LEU A 401 -4.00 22.24 6.61
CA LEU A 401 -4.54 22.11 5.27
C LEU A 401 -6.06 22.27 5.31
N ARG A 402 -6.58 23.31 4.65
CA ARG A 402 -8.02 23.51 4.48
C ARG A 402 -8.39 23.52 2.99
N ASP A 403 -9.27 22.64 2.57
CA ASP A 403 -9.80 22.63 1.21
C ASP A 403 -11.32 22.81 1.23
N ALA A 404 -11.75 24.07 1.13
CA ALA A 404 -13.15 24.47 1.09
C ALA A 404 -13.87 24.04 -0.20
N ALA A 405 -13.12 23.79 -1.27
CA ALA A 405 -13.63 23.60 -2.63
C ALA A 405 -13.79 22.11 -3.02
N ARG A 406 -13.28 21.19 -2.19
CA ARG A 406 -13.40 19.75 -2.41
C ARG A 406 -14.85 19.29 -2.52
N ALA A 407 -15.09 18.34 -3.44
CA ALA A 407 -16.39 17.75 -3.66
C ALA A 407 -16.78 16.75 -2.55
N VAL A 408 -15.80 15.96 -2.09
CA VAL A 408 -15.99 14.94 -1.05
C VAL A 408 -15.19 15.32 0.19
N ASP A 409 -15.87 15.39 1.34
CA ASP A 409 -15.29 15.75 2.63
C ASP A 409 -14.24 14.73 3.10
N PHE A 410 -13.21 15.15 3.84
CA PHE A 410 -12.16 14.25 4.35
C PHE A 410 -12.72 13.11 5.20
N ALA A 411 -13.74 13.38 6.02
CA ALA A 411 -14.40 12.36 6.82
C ALA A 411 -15.19 11.35 5.95
N ALA A 412 -15.79 11.80 4.84
CA ALA A 412 -16.49 10.93 3.90
C ALA A 412 -15.50 10.05 3.12
N LEU A 413 -14.34 10.60 2.77
CA LEU A 413 -13.19 9.83 2.30
C LEU A 413 -12.67 8.85 3.38
N GLY A 414 -13.06 8.99 4.64
CA GLY A 414 -12.57 8.11 5.70
C GLY A 414 -11.10 8.35 6.05
N ILE A 415 -10.62 9.59 5.88
CA ILE A 415 -9.30 10.03 6.34
C ILE A 415 -9.21 9.92 7.87
N ARG A 416 -8.08 9.43 8.37
CA ARG A 416 -7.82 9.13 9.78
C ARG A 416 -6.53 9.79 10.26
N LEU A 417 -6.36 9.81 11.58
CA LEU A 417 -5.08 10.16 12.18
C LEU A 417 -4.01 9.15 11.75
N GLY A 418 -2.86 9.66 11.31
CA GLY A 418 -1.74 8.88 10.83
C GLY A 418 -1.68 8.69 9.31
N ASP A 419 -2.75 9.03 8.57
CA ASP A 419 -2.76 9.01 7.11
C ASP A 419 -1.73 10.01 6.56
N MET A 420 -1.08 9.63 5.46
CA MET A 420 -0.03 10.44 4.84
C MET A 420 -0.65 11.50 3.94
N VAL A 421 -0.04 12.69 3.93
CA VAL A 421 -0.38 13.79 3.02
C VAL A 421 0.92 14.30 2.41
N GLU A 422 0.89 14.58 1.11
CA GLU A 422 1.97 15.26 0.40
C GLU A 422 1.49 16.66 0.02
N ASN A 423 2.29 17.68 0.35
CA ASN A 423 2.19 18.97 -0.34
C ASN A 423 3.01 18.84 -1.61
N VAL A 424 2.33 18.60 -2.73
CA VAL A 424 2.98 18.32 -4.02
C VAL A 424 3.70 19.57 -4.54
N SER A 425 3.30 20.75 -4.09
CA SER A 425 3.87 22.03 -4.53
C SER A 425 5.28 22.27 -3.99
N ASP A 426 5.55 21.87 -2.75
CA ASP A 426 6.87 22.03 -2.11
C ASP A 426 7.59 20.69 -1.84
N ARG A 427 6.93 19.57 -2.15
CA ARG A 427 7.41 18.18 -2.00
C ARG A 427 7.65 17.79 -0.55
N THR A 428 6.95 18.41 0.38
CA THR A 428 6.96 18.00 1.79
C THR A 428 5.93 16.92 2.04
N TYR A 429 6.23 16.06 3.02
CA TYR A 429 5.37 14.97 3.44
C TYR A 429 5.05 15.09 4.92
N GLY A 430 3.82 14.74 5.27
CA GLY A 430 3.38 14.72 6.65
C GLY A 430 2.30 13.70 6.91
N VAL A 431 1.86 13.67 8.15
CA VAL A 431 0.79 12.80 8.61
C VAL A 431 -0.31 13.60 9.28
N VAL A 432 -1.54 13.15 9.13
CA VAL A 432 -2.70 13.72 9.82
C VAL A 432 -2.57 13.52 11.32
N ILE A 433 -2.53 14.61 12.08
CA ILE A 433 -2.52 14.62 13.55
C ILE A 433 -3.82 15.19 14.13
N GLY A 434 -4.68 15.76 13.30
CA GLY A 434 -5.99 16.25 13.70
C GLY A 434 -6.92 16.43 12.51
N ILE A 435 -8.22 16.21 12.72
CA ILE A 435 -9.28 16.49 11.76
C ILE A 435 -10.21 17.48 12.45
N SER A 436 -10.07 18.76 12.14
CA SER A 436 -10.77 19.83 12.86
C SER A 436 -12.23 19.93 12.42
N ASP A 437 -12.47 19.72 11.13
CA ASP A 437 -13.80 19.67 10.52
C ASP A 437 -13.74 18.83 9.23
N SER A 438 -14.85 18.76 8.49
CA SER A 438 -14.97 17.92 7.31
C SER A 438 -14.08 18.33 6.13
N ARG A 439 -13.43 19.49 6.19
CA ARG A 439 -12.61 20.11 5.14
C ARG A 439 -11.25 20.62 5.63
N THR A 440 -10.89 20.37 6.89
CA THR A 440 -9.66 20.89 7.50
C THR A 440 -8.88 19.80 8.25
N LEU A 441 -7.60 19.63 7.88
CA LEU A 441 -6.64 18.73 8.51
C LEU A 441 -5.54 19.52 9.22
N SER A 442 -5.10 19.01 10.37
CA SER A 442 -3.85 19.40 11.02
C SER A 442 -2.80 18.34 10.76
N LEU A 443 -1.61 18.76 10.36
CA LEU A 443 -0.55 17.87 9.87
C LEU A 443 0.71 17.98 10.74
N LYS A 444 1.52 16.93 10.72
CA LYS A 444 2.89 16.94 11.26
C LYS A 444 3.84 16.51 10.16
N ARG A 445 4.90 17.28 9.93
CA ARG A 445 5.92 16.93 8.95
C ARG A 445 6.62 15.63 9.35
N LEU A 446 6.75 14.71 8.40
CA LEU A 446 7.54 13.50 8.57
C LEU A 446 9.03 13.86 8.52
N ALA A 447 9.85 13.12 9.27
CA ALA A 447 11.30 13.30 9.34
C ALA A 447 11.82 14.69 9.81
N SER A 448 10.96 15.66 10.13
CA SER A 448 11.37 17.03 10.51
C SER A 448 10.58 17.61 11.69
N ASP A 449 11.20 18.52 12.44
CA ASP A 449 10.52 19.36 13.45
C ASP A 449 9.81 20.56 12.84
N GLU A 450 10.16 20.91 11.61
CA GLU A 450 9.52 22.01 10.91
C GLU A 450 8.05 21.68 10.64
N THR A 451 7.23 22.72 10.53
CA THR A 451 5.85 22.55 10.11
C THR A 451 5.79 22.10 8.66
N MET A 452 4.78 21.31 8.31
CA MET A 452 4.45 21.01 6.92
C MET A 452 3.60 22.17 6.41
N ALA A 453 4.26 23.21 5.91
CA ALA A 453 3.60 24.47 5.56
C ALA A 453 2.65 24.31 4.37
N PHE A 454 1.43 24.85 4.50
CA PHE A 454 0.48 25.02 3.42
C PHE A 454 0.14 26.50 3.24
N ASN A 455 0.25 26.96 2.00
CA ASN A 455 -0.28 28.25 1.56
C ASN A 455 -1.54 28.04 0.72
N PRO A 456 -2.50 28.97 0.72
CA PRO A 456 -3.59 28.95 -0.24
C PRO A 456 -3.04 28.93 -1.68
N GLY A 457 -3.47 27.94 -2.46
CA GLY A 457 -2.98 27.67 -3.83
C GLY A 457 -2.10 26.43 -3.92
N ASP A 458 -1.58 25.91 -2.81
CA ASP A 458 -0.77 24.69 -2.82
C ASP A 458 -1.62 23.48 -3.22
N SER A 459 -1.15 22.71 -4.19
CA SER A 459 -1.72 21.41 -4.56
C SER A 459 -1.22 20.32 -3.61
N TYR A 460 -2.11 19.42 -3.21
CA TYR A 460 -1.80 18.32 -2.30
C TYR A 460 -2.38 16.98 -2.79
N GLU A 461 -1.85 15.91 -2.23
CA GLU A 461 -2.29 14.54 -2.46
C GLU A 461 -2.36 13.77 -1.13
N ILE A 462 -3.27 12.81 -1.05
CA ILE A 462 -3.39 11.86 0.06
C ILE A 462 -3.15 10.45 -0.48
N PRO A 463 -1.92 9.91 -0.33
CA PRO A 463 -1.62 8.52 -0.64
C PRO A 463 -2.36 7.58 0.33
N ARG A 464 -3.04 6.54 -0.19
CA ARG A 464 -4.05 5.77 0.58
C ARG A 464 -3.76 4.29 0.79
N PHE A 465 -2.61 3.81 0.34
CA PHE A 465 -2.35 2.37 0.23
C PHE A 465 -1.02 1.96 0.86
N ASN A 466 -0.81 2.38 2.12
CA ASN A 466 0.31 1.92 2.92
C ASN A 466 -0.17 0.89 3.95
N GLY A 467 0.47 -0.27 4.01
CA GLY A 467 0.18 -1.21 5.09
C GLY A 467 0.48 -0.56 6.45
N ILE A 468 -0.38 -0.78 7.44
CA ILE A 468 -0.17 -0.26 8.80
C ILE A 468 0.26 -1.41 9.71
N PRO A 469 1.39 -1.29 10.45
CA PRO A 469 1.85 -2.33 11.36
C PRO A 469 0.74 -2.87 12.27
N SER A 470 0.70 -4.19 12.41
CA SER A 470 -0.31 -4.93 13.17
C SER A 470 -1.74 -4.90 12.61
N THR A 471 -1.97 -4.30 11.43
CA THR A 471 -3.30 -4.32 10.78
C THR A 471 -3.53 -5.67 10.10
N ARG A 472 -4.55 -6.37 10.61
CA ARG A 472 -4.89 -7.76 10.24
C ARG A 472 -5.71 -7.86 8.96
N GLU A 473 -6.64 -6.93 8.78
CA GLU A 473 -7.65 -6.97 7.74
C GLU A 473 -7.85 -5.57 7.16
N GLY A 474 -8.00 -5.49 5.85
CA GLY A 474 -7.96 -4.21 5.17
C GLY A 474 -8.03 -4.30 3.65
N ALA A 475 -7.98 -3.13 3.02
CA ALA A 475 -7.70 -3.03 1.60
C ALA A 475 -6.26 -3.51 1.30
N LEU A 476 -6.01 -3.89 0.06
CA LEU A 476 -4.68 -4.30 -0.39
C LEU A 476 -3.68 -3.14 -0.21
N PRO A 477 -2.52 -3.37 0.42
CA PRO A 477 -1.47 -2.36 0.55
C PRO A 477 -0.70 -2.27 -0.78
N LEU A 478 -1.20 -1.44 -1.69
CA LEU A 478 -0.69 -1.25 -3.05
C LEU A 478 0.23 -0.04 -3.10
N HIS A 479 1.49 -0.24 -3.49
CA HIS A 479 2.47 0.84 -3.54
C HIS A 479 3.24 0.84 -4.86
N GLY A 480 3.01 1.86 -5.67
CA GLY A 480 3.65 2.03 -6.98
C GLY A 480 5.12 2.41 -6.90
N VAL A 481 5.79 2.33 -8.05
CA VAL A 481 7.14 2.87 -8.22
C VAL A 481 7.11 4.40 -8.10
N GLY A 482 8.05 4.99 -7.38
CA GLY A 482 8.19 6.42 -7.16
C GLY A 482 7.30 6.99 -6.05
N GLU A 483 6.20 6.31 -5.72
CA GLU A 483 5.31 6.70 -4.63
C GLU A 483 6.03 6.67 -3.28
N ARG A 484 5.64 7.56 -2.37
CA ARG A 484 6.22 7.63 -1.03
C ARG A 484 5.23 7.06 -0.02
N PHE A 485 5.72 6.19 0.85
CA PHE A 485 4.95 5.53 1.89
C PHE A 485 5.66 5.67 3.23
N ARG A 486 4.87 5.56 4.31
CA ARG A 486 5.35 5.67 5.68
C ARG A 486 5.87 4.32 6.14
N THR A 487 7.06 4.30 6.72
CA THR A 487 7.69 3.04 7.11
C THR A 487 8.77 3.25 8.17
N GLY A 488 8.99 2.24 9.00
CA GLY A 488 10.17 2.20 9.86
C GLY A 488 11.35 1.66 9.07
N PHE A 489 12.56 2.01 9.46
CA PHE A 489 13.76 1.43 8.85
C PHE A 489 14.95 1.55 9.77
N THR A 490 15.95 0.72 9.53
CA THR A 490 17.23 0.72 10.24
C THR A 490 18.33 1.05 9.26
N VAL A 491 19.20 1.99 9.63
CA VAL A 491 20.32 2.44 8.82
C VAL A 491 21.62 1.96 9.45
N SER A 492 22.49 1.43 8.60
CA SER A 492 23.92 1.22 8.89
C SER A 492 24.73 1.91 7.80
N TRP A 493 25.87 2.50 8.15
CA TRP A 493 26.74 3.17 7.18
C TRP A 493 28.22 3.04 7.57
N ASP A 494 29.10 3.04 6.58
CA ASP A 494 30.55 3.21 6.72
C ASP A 494 31.02 4.09 5.56
N THR A 495 31.55 5.27 5.90
CA THR A 495 31.92 6.30 4.92
C THR A 495 33.25 6.94 5.30
N SER A 496 34.18 7.00 4.34
CA SER A 496 35.52 7.58 4.54
C SER A 496 35.70 8.97 3.92
N GLU A 497 34.92 9.31 2.89
CA GLU A 497 35.15 10.50 2.03
C GLU A 497 34.02 11.55 2.02
N GLY A 498 33.05 11.50 2.94
CA GLY A 498 31.99 12.52 3.01
C GLY A 498 32.47 13.89 3.52
N ALA A 499 31.77 14.96 3.11
CA ALA A 499 32.00 16.30 3.65
C ALA A 499 31.37 16.40 5.05
N LEU A 500 32.22 16.43 6.08
CA LEU A 500 31.79 16.65 7.46
C LEU A 500 31.48 18.13 7.68
N ASP A 501 30.23 18.39 8.04
CA ASP A 501 29.75 19.67 8.54
C ASP A 501 29.72 19.59 10.06
N MET A 502 30.83 19.99 10.69
CA MET A 502 30.98 19.98 12.15
C MET A 502 30.71 21.39 12.69
N PRO A 503 29.98 21.52 13.81
CA PRO A 503 29.62 22.82 14.35
C PRO A 503 30.86 23.58 14.84
N HIS A 504 30.95 24.85 14.46
CA HIS A 504 32.02 25.74 14.93
C HIS A 504 31.90 26.12 16.42
N SER A 505 30.75 25.85 17.05
CA SER A 505 30.50 26.15 18.46
C SER A 505 31.17 25.17 19.44
N ALA A 506 31.54 23.97 18.99
CA ALA A 506 32.23 22.98 19.81
C ALA A 506 33.74 23.07 19.65
N ASN A 507 34.47 22.92 20.76
CA ASN A 507 35.93 22.87 20.78
C ASN A 507 36.48 21.81 21.76
N ASN A 508 35.62 20.97 22.36
CA ASN A 508 36.07 19.82 23.13
C ASN A 508 36.53 18.71 22.17
N SER A 509 37.86 18.51 22.08
CA SER A 509 38.48 17.57 21.13
C SER A 509 38.01 16.13 21.30
N ARG A 510 37.78 15.68 22.54
CA ARG A 510 37.31 14.32 22.83
C ARG A 510 35.88 14.11 22.33
N TYR A 511 34.99 15.07 22.59
CA TYR A 511 33.63 15.07 22.07
C TYR A 511 33.62 15.11 20.52
N LEU A 512 34.41 16.00 19.93
CA LEU A 512 34.51 16.16 18.47
C LEU A 512 35.00 14.89 17.78
N LEU A 513 35.97 14.17 18.37
CA LEU A 513 36.45 12.90 17.85
C LEU A 513 35.34 11.84 17.86
N ALA A 514 34.63 11.68 18.99
CA ALA A 514 33.51 10.74 19.09
C ALA A 514 32.36 11.07 18.15
N LEU A 515 32.03 12.36 17.99
CA LEU A 515 31.04 12.84 17.03
C LEU A 515 31.46 12.55 15.57
N GLY A 516 32.72 12.81 15.22
CA GLY A 516 33.26 12.50 13.90
C GLY A 516 33.21 11.00 13.56
N ASN A 517 33.52 10.14 14.52
CA ASN A 517 33.41 8.69 14.36
C ASN A 517 31.96 8.25 14.17
N ALA A 518 31.04 8.77 14.98
CA ALA A 518 29.61 8.47 14.88
C ALA A 518 28.99 8.98 13.56
N LEU A 519 29.51 10.06 12.96
CA LEU A 519 29.07 10.52 11.64
C LEU A 519 29.62 9.62 10.53
N ARG A 520 30.83 9.08 10.66
CA ARG A 520 31.46 8.27 9.62
C ARG A 520 30.93 6.84 9.55
N CYS A 521 30.56 6.23 10.68
CA CYS A 521 30.01 4.88 10.64
C CYS A 521 29.06 4.48 11.78
N SER A 522 28.26 3.44 11.52
CA SER A 522 27.36 2.75 12.45
C SER A 522 27.00 1.35 11.91
N GLY A 523 26.95 0.33 12.78
CA GLY A 523 26.37 -0.99 12.50
C GLY A 523 27.22 -1.98 11.69
N PHE A 524 28.28 -1.56 10.98
CA PHE A 524 29.13 -2.43 10.16
C PHE A 524 30.29 -3.04 10.98
N ARG A 525 30.12 -4.28 11.46
CA ARG A 525 31.14 -5.01 12.25
C ARG A 525 32.15 -5.82 11.43
N ASP A 526 31.91 -6.06 10.14
CA ASP A 526 32.49 -7.23 9.46
C ASP A 526 33.19 -6.88 8.14
N ARG A 527 34.21 -6.00 8.19
CA ARG A 527 35.27 -6.05 7.18
C ARG A 527 36.29 -7.08 7.64
N LEU A 528 36.27 -8.26 7.02
CA LEU A 528 37.42 -9.17 7.01
C LEU A 528 38.66 -8.35 6.65
N ALA A 529 39.60 -8.27 7.59
CA ALA A 529 40.85 -7.56 7.42
C ALA A 529 41.59 -8.10 6.19
N ILE A 530 41.53 -7.37 5.07
CA ILE A 530 42.43 -7.59 3.94
C ILE A 530 43.84 -7.24 4.46
N PRO A 531 44.81 -8.18 4.44
CA PRO A 531 46.16 -7.88 4.90
C PRO A 531 46.76 -6.77 4.03
N GLY A 532 46.98 -5.59 4.61
CA GLY A 532 47.57 -4.43 3.94
C GLY A 532 46.61 -3.28 3.60
N ALA A 533 45.30 -3.43 3.84
CA ALA A 533 44.42 -2.26 3.96
C ALA A 533 44.57 -1.71 5.38
N GLU A 534 44.87 -0.42 5.54
CA GLU A 534 44.72 0.22 6.85
C GLU A 534 43.30 -0.10 7.36
N SER A 535 43.19 -0.66 8.57
CA SER A 535 41.87 -1.02 9.10
C SER A 535 40.98 0.22 9.03
N GLY A 536 39.88 0.16 8.29
CA GLY A 536 38.98 1.29 8.10
C GLY A 536 38.66 1.99 9.42
N ASN A 537 38.47 3.30 9.36
CA ASN A 537 38.20 4.17 10.50
C ASN A 537 36.96 3.76 11.32
N CYS A 538 36.16 2.81 10.85
CA CYS A 538 35.10 2.19 11.63
C CYS A 538 35.65 1.18 12.64
N ARG A 539 36.34 1.71 13.67
CA ARG A 539 36.57 0.97 14.91
C ARG A 539 35.55 1.47 15.90
N LEU A 540 34.51 0.68 16.16
CA LEU A 540 33.71 0.64 17.40
C LEU A 540 32.42 -0.16 17.17
N ASN A 541 31.95 -0.83 18.21
CA ASN A 541 30.69 -1.58 18.27
C ASN A 541 29.45 -0.66 18.22
N LEU A 542 29.42 0.35 17.35
CA LEU A 542 28.28 1.26 17.25
C LEU A 542 27.05 0.51 16.70
N PRO A 543 25.91 0.54 17.41
CA PRO A 543 24.70 -0.10 16.93
C PRO A 543 24.18 0.62 15.69
N SER A 544 23.49 -0.12 14.82
CA SER A 544 22.69 0.44 13.73
C SER A 544 21.61 1.37 14.29
N VAL A 545 21.20 2.38 13.52
CA VAL A 545 20.22 3.36 13.96
C VAL A 545 18.84 3.05 13.40
N THR A 546 17.87 2.81 14.27
CA THR A 546 16.48 2.53 13.87
C THR A 546 15.61 3.77 13.93
N VAL A 547 15.06 4.16 12.79
CA VAL A 547 13.99 5.14 12.64
C VAL A 547 12.66 4.45 12.93
N PRO A 548 11.86 4.93 13.89
CA PRO A 548 10.56 4.36 14.18
C PRO A 548 9.59 4.64 13.03
N TRP A 549 8.64 3.72 12.81
CA TRP A 549 7.63 3.84 11.75
C TRP A 549 6.91 5.18 11.75
N VAL A 550 6.70 5.77 12.92
CA VAL A 550 6.00 7.04 13.04
C VAL A 550 6.74 8.24 12.43
N ASN A 551 8.06 8.13 12.24
CA ASN A 551 8.95 9.20 11.82
C ASN A 551 9.68 8.91 10.50
N GLY A 552 9.47 7.75 9.89
CA GLY A 552 10.16 7.33 8.67
C GLY A 552 9.24 7.27 7.46
N SER A 553 9.82 7.52 6.28
CA SER A 553 9.15 7.34 5.00
C SER A 553 10.16 6.97 3.93
N CYS A 554 9.74 6.13 2.98
CA CYS A 554 10.57 5.75 1.86
C CYS A 554 9.77 5.78 0.54
N SER A 555 10.47 5.74 -0.59
CA SER A 555 9.92 5.49 -1.92
C SER A 555 10.83 4.55 -2.69
N TRP A 556 10.24 3.72 -3.55
CA TRP A 556 10.95 2.72 -4.35
C TRP A 556 10.97 3.14 -5.79
N ARG A 557 12.14 3.33 -6.40
CA ARG A 557 12.23 3.61 -7.84
C ARG A 557 12.44 2.36 -8.68
N ALA A 558 12.89 1.30 -8.04
CA ALA A 558 13.06 -0.05 -8.58
C ALA A 558 13.26 -0.99 -7.38
N ILE A 559 13.37 -2.30 -7.62
CA ILE A 559 13.57 -3.29 -6.54
C ILE A 559 14.78 -2.97 -5.64
N GLY A 560 15.86 -2.43 -6.23
CA GLY A 560 17.09 -2.03 -5.52
C GLY A 560 17.33 -0.53 -5.46
N SER A 561 16.36 0.30 -5.86
CA SER A 561 16.49 1.76 -5.82
C SER A 561 15.56 2.35 -4.80
N ILE A 562 16.10 3.09 -3.83
CA ILE A 562 15.34 3.61 -2.70
C ILE A 562 15.65 5.06 -2.41
N ARG A 563 14.65 5.80 -1.93
CA ARG A 563 14.82 7.04 -1.20
C ARG A 563 14.14 6.94 0.15
N CYS A 564 14.83 7.25 1.25
CA CYS A 564 14.28 7.26 2.60
C CYS A 564 14.63 8.56 3.31
N GLU A 565 13.66 9.11 4.02
CA GLU A 565 13.88 10.20 4.99
C GLU A 565 13.27 9.79 6.32
N GLY A 566 13.97 10.09 7.40
CA GLY A 566 13.52 9.70 8.73
C GLY A 566 14.30 10.34 9.85
N ARG A 567 13.74 10.24 11.05
CA ARG A 567 14.41 10.68 12.27
C ARG A 567 14.15 9.76 13.44
N THR A 568 15.10 9.69 14.35
CA THR A 568 14.89 9.04 15.66
C THR A 568 14.23 10.01 16.64
N ASP A 569 13.58 9.47 17.66
CA ASP A 569 13.21 10.25 18.83
C ASP A 569 14.47 10.66 19.60
N TRP A 570 14.35 11.69 20.44
CA TRP A 570 15.39 12.05 21.39
C TRP A 570 15.63 10.92 22.37
N ARG A 571 16.88 10.51 22.54
CA ARG A 571 17.28 9.50 23.51
C ARG A 571 18.48 9.99 24.30
N TRP A 572 18.52 9.67 25.59
CA TRP A 572 19.69 9.95 26.43
C TRP A 572 20.94 9.38 25.77
N ARG A 573 21.93 10.26 25.55
CA ARG A 573 23.15 9.90 24.85
C ARG A 573 23.96 8.87 25.62
N PHE A 574 24.01 9.04 26.93
CA PHE A 574 24.62 8.11 27.87
C PHE A 574 23.67 7.87 29.03
N ALA A 575 23.15 6.65 29.08
CA ALA A 575 22.40 6.12 30.18
C ALA A 575 22.71 4.63 30.29
N GLY A 576 22.70 4.12 31.51
CA GLY A 576 22.99 2.71 31.75
C GLY A 576 22.74 2.34 33.19
N THR A 577 23.17 1.15 33.53
CA THR A 577 23.05 0.59 34.87
C THR A 577 24.45 0.21 35.36
N VAL A 578 24.76 0.57 36.60
CA VAL A 578 26.03 0.18 37.22
C VAL A 578 26.11 -1.35 37.28
N THR A 579 27.07 -1.92 36.55
CA THR A 579 27.28 -3.39 36.50
C THR A 579 28.23 -3.87 37.59
N GLU A 580 29.22 -3.05 37.94
CA GLU A 580 30.23 -3.36 38.94
C GLU A 580 30.61 -2.10 39.74
N ASN A 581 30.84 -2.25 41.04
CA ASN A 581 31.37 -1.17 41.87
C ASN A 581 32.89 -1.06 41.66
N HIS A 582 33.43 0.16 41.58
CA HIS A 582 34.86 0.34 41.41
C HIS A 582 35.64 0.03 42.71
N GLY A 583 35.99 -1.24 42.92
CA GLY A 583 36.69 -1.68 44.13
C GLY A 583 35.94 -1.33 45.42
N LEU A 584 36.61 -0.64 46.35
CA LEU A 584 36.02 -0.09 47.59
C LEU A 584 35.67 1.41 47.49
N ASP A 585 35.77 2.01 46.30
CA ASP A 585 35.53 3.44 46.09
C ASP A 585 34.05 3.71 45.84
N ALA A 586 33.39 4.36 46.80
CA ALA A 586 31.97 4.70 46.71
C ALA A 586 31.64 5.78 45.66
N MET A 587 32.66 6.43 45.09
CA MET A 587 32.54 7.51 44.10
C MET A 587 32.84 7.04 42.66
N GLY A 588 33.11 5.75 42.46
CA GLY A 588 33.38 5.18 41.15
C GLY A 588 32.56 3.92 40.86
N PHE A 589 32.35 3.67 39.57
CA PHE A 589 31.71 2.44 39.10
C PHE A 589 32.18 2.04 37.71
N ARG A 590 31.78 0.85 37.30
CA ARG A 590 32.00 0.30 35.96
C ARG A 590 30.70 -0.19 35.33
N ASP A 591 30.58 0.07 34.03
CA ASP A 591 29.53 -0.45 33.16
C ASP A 591 30.22 -1.19 31.99
N ASP A 592 30.22 -2.52 32.04
CA ASP A 592 30.86 -3.35 31.02
C ASP A 592 30.17 -3.28 29.64
N ASP A 593 28.93 -2.79 29.59
CA ASP A 593 28.18 -2.61 28.35
C ASP A 593 28.46 -1.24 27.70
N SER A 594 29.28 -0.39 28.32
CA SER A 594 29.59 0.96 27.88
C SER A 594 31.09 1.21 27.69
N ASP A 595 31.46 1.92 26.63
CA ASP A 595 32.78 2.55 26.50
C ASP A 595 32.61 4.08 26.56
N PHE A 596 32.78 4.64 27.76
CA PHE A 596 32.58 6.06 28.00
C PHE A 596 33.65 6.90 27.30
N GLN A 597 34.89 6.40 27.28
CA GLN A 597 36.01 7.12 26.69
C GLN A 597 35.83 7.27 25.17
N ASP A 598 35.49 6.19 24.48
CA ASP A 598 35.21 6.21 23.04
C ASP A 598 33.88 6.91 22.72
N GLY A 599 32.95 6.89 23.67
CA GLY A 599 31.76 7.73 23.69
C GLY A 599 32.04 9.23 23.84
N GLY A 600 33.28 9.63 24.06
CA GLY A 600 33.66 11.03 24.17
C GLY A 600 33.40 11.67 25.55
N VAL A 601 33.13 10.85 26.58
CA VAL A 601 33.04 11.29 27.98
C VAL A 601 34.44 11.57 28.52
N GLY A 602 34.61 12.67 29.24
CA GLY A 602 35.87 13.10 29.80
C GLY A 602 35.74 13.73 31.19
N GLU A 603 36.89 14.18 31.71
CA GLU A 603 36.95 14.89 32.98
C GLU A 603 36.22 16.23 32.88
N GLY A 604 35.47 16.58 33.92
CA GLY A 604 34.63 17.77 33.98
C GLY A 604 33.23 17.60 33.39
N ASP A 605 32.90 16.42 32.85
CA ASP A 605 31.52 16.07 32.49
C ASP A 605 30.68 15.79 33.75
N VAL A 606 29.35 15.82 33.63
CA VAL A 606 28.44 15.67 34.78
C VAL A 606 27.77 14.31 34.75
N LEU A 607 27.83 13.60 35.88
CA LEU A 607 27.15 12.33 36.07
C LEU A 607 25.99 12.51 37.05
N VAL A 608 24.83 11.96 36.69
CA VAL A 608 23.61 11.96 37.51
C VAL A 608 23.22 10.52 37.81
N ASN A 609 23.20 10.14 39.08
CA ASN A 609 22.59 8.90 39.56
C ASN A 609 21.09 9.15 39.69
N ILE A 610 20.31 8.61 38.77
CA ILE A 610 18.86 8.85 38.73
C ILE A 610 18.12 7.99 39.77
N THR A 611 18.74 6.92 40.28
CA THR A 611 18.14 6.07 41.32
C THR A 611 18.02 6.79 42.66
N ASP A 612 19.00 7.59 43.03
CA ASP A 612 19.01 8.28 44.33
C ASP A 612 18.95 9.81 44.22
N GLY A 613 19.02 10.35 43.00
CA GLY A 613 19.00 11.77 42.67
C GLY A 613 20.34 12.48 42.83
N SER A 614 21.41 11.76 43.18
CA SER A 614 22.73 12.37 43.38
C SER A 614 23.40 12.71 42.05
N ARG A 615 24.27 13.72 42.08
CA ARG A 615 25.05 14.15 40.91
C ARG A 615 26.48 14.49 41.30
N GLY A 616 27.39 14.42 40.34
CA GLY A 616 28.81 14.69 40.55
C GLY A 616 29.54 15.04 39.26
N VAL A 617 30.71 15.65 39.40
CA VAL A 617 31.60 15.97 38.28
C VAL A 617 32.59 14.82 38.08
N ILE A 618 32.73 14.35 36.85
CA ILE A 618 33.63 13.25 36.47
C ILE A 618 35.08 13.72 36.61
N ARG A 619 35.90 12.92 37.28
CA ARG A 619 37.34 13.18 37.53
C ARG A 619 38.25 12.24 36.74
N SER A 620 37.80 11.05 36.37
CA SER A 620 38.58 10.13 35.53
C SER A 620 37.67 9.19 34.74
N VAL A 621 38.09 8.86 33.53
CA VAL A 621 37.39 7.94 32.60
C VAL A 621 38.43 7.02 31.96
N VAL A 622 38.22 5.71 32.05
CA VAL A 622 39.07 4.70 31.38
C VAL A 622 38.17 3.57 30.87
N GLY A 623 37.97 3.48 29.55
CA GLY A 623 37.04 2.51 28.95
C GLY A 623 35.63 2.62 29.57
N GLY A 624 35.12 1.52 30.14
CA GLY A 624 33.83 1.45 30.84
C GLY A 624 33.87 1.86 32.32
N GLU A 625 34.96 2.43 32.82
CA GLU A 625 35.10 2.87 34.22
C GLU A 625 35.01 4.40 34.35
N LEU A 626 34.25 4.87 35.34
CA LEU A 626 34.11 6.28 35.70
C LEU A 626 34.31 6.51 37.20
N LYS A 627 34.90 7.66 37.54
CA LYS A 627 34.93 8.19 38.90
C LYS A 627 34.49 9.64 38.93
N VAL A 628 33.69 10.00 39.92
CA VAL A 628 33.35 11.40 40.20
C VAL A 628 34.19 11.95 41.35
N VAL A 629 34.33 13.27 41.41
CA VAL A 629 34.98 13.94 42.56
C VAL A 629 34.20 13.63 43.85
N ARG A 630 32.87 13.76 43.77
CA ARG A 630 31.92 13.47 44.85
C ARG A 630 30.50 13.37 44.27
N LEU A 631 29.65 12.58 44.91
CA LEU A 631 28.20 12.64 44.73
C LEU A 631 27.55 13.48 45.83
N TYR A 632 26.53 14.26 45.46
CA TYR A 632 25.74 15.05 46.40
C TYR A 632 24.32 15.31 45.87
N GLY A 633 23.46 15.83 46.73
CA GLY A 633 22.07 16.18 46.40
C GLY A 633 21.09 15.01 46.33
N GLY A 634 21.58 13.76 46.42
CA GLY A 634 20.77 12.56 46.46
C GLY A 634 20.61 12.00 47.86
N THR A 635 19.78 10.96 47.95
CA THR A 635 19.43 10.30 49.23
C THR A 635 20.56 9.44 49.79
N ARG A 636 21.45 8.90 48.96
CA ARG A 636 22.58 8.04 49.39
C ARG A 636 23.95 8.61 49.05
N ASN A 637 24.07 9.30 47.92
CA ASN A 637 25.33 9.90 47.43
C ASN A 637 26.48 8.88 47.31
N VAL A 638 26.15 7.64 46.92
CA VAL A 638 27.09 6.55 46.64
C VAL A 638 26.54 5.70 45.50
N PHE A 639 27.43 5.15 44.66
CA PHE A 639 27.02 4.19 43.64
C PHE A 639 26.83 2.78 44.21
N ARG A 640 25.86 2.05 43.64
CA ARG A 640 25.65 0.62 43.88
C ARG A 640 25.39 -0.08 42.56
N ILE A 641 25.76 -1.37 42.49
CA ILE A 641 25.31 -2.27 41.41
C ILE A 641 23.79 -2.18 41.29
N GLY A 642 23.31 -1.99 40.06
CA GLY A 642 21.90 -1.79 39.76
C GLY A 642 21.42 -0.34 39.82
N ASP A 643 22.23 0.62 40.30
CA ASP A 643 21.90 2.04 40.18
C ASP A 643 21.89 2.43 38.70
N GLU A 644 20.89 3.20 38.30
CA GLU A 644 20.78 3.78 36.97
C GLU A 644 21.45 5.16 36.94
N TYR A 645 22.15 5.46 35.85
CA TYR A 645 22.86 6.72 35.70
C TYR A 645 22.60 7.37 34.33
N ARG A 646 22.86 8.68 34.26
CA ARG A 646 22.91 9.49 33.04
C ARG A 646 24.15 10.37 33.05
N ILE A 647 24.73 10.63 31.88
CA ILE A 647 25.92 11.49 31.75
C ILE A 647 25.62 12.64 30.82
N ARG A 648 25.98 13.84 31.25
CA ARG A 648 25.97 15.07 30.45
C ARG A 648 27.39 15.35 29.99
N VAL A 649 27.61 15.49 28.70
CA VAL A 649 28.95 15.68 28.11
C VAL A 649 29.11 17.11 27.63
N ALA A 650 30.19 17.79 28.02
CA ALA A 650 30.46 19.15 27.58
C ALA A 650 30.93 19.17 26.12
N THR A 651 30.35 20.05 25.31
CA THR A 651 30.76 20.21 23.90
C THR A 651 31.80 21.32 23.71
N ARG A 652 31.89 22.25 24.68
CA ARG A 652 32.80 23.40 24.66
C ARG A 652 33.57 23.54 25.96
N ILE A 653 34.82 23.95 25.83
CA ILE A 653 35.74 24.34 26.89
C ILE A 653 36.11 25.80 26.64
N ILE A 654 35.72 26.68 27.55
CA ILE A 654 36.21 28.05 27.60
C ILE A 654 37.68 27.98 28.03
N PRO A 655 38.61 28.56 27.26
CA PRO A 655 40.03 28.56 27.59
C PRO A 655 40.31 29.12 28.97
N GLU A 656 41.46 28.73 29.53
CA GLU A 656 41.86 29.16 30.86
C GLU A 656 41.87 30.68 31.00
N LYS A 657 41.24 31.14 32.08
CA LYS A 657 41.19 32.54 32.49
C LYS A 657 41.77 32.68 33.90
N ILE A 658 42.18 33.90 34.23
CA ILE A 658 42.75 34.24 35.53
C ILE A 658 41.76 35.11 36.28
N ALA A 659 41.38 34.72 37.50
CA ALA A 659 40.39 35.43 38.30
C ALA A 659 40.87 36.84 38.69
N ASN A 660 40.17 37.88 38.21
CA ASN A 660 40.30 39.25 38.68
C ASN A 660 39.21 39.59 39.72
N CYS A 661 39.42 39.07 40.92
CA CYS A 661 38.59 39.27 42.10
C CYS A 661 38.58 40.72 42.57
N ALA A 662 37.42 41.35 42.50
CA ALA A 662 37.15 42.65 43.12
C ALA A 662 35.83 42.61 43.89
N ASP A 663 35.68 43.50 44.86
CA ASP A 663 34.45 43.65 45.62
C ASP A 663 33.40 44.42 44.79
N ILE A 664 32.23 43.82 44.60
CA ILE A 664 31.06 44.48 43.99
C ILE A 664 30.12 44.89 45.13
N SER A 665 30.03 46.20 45.39
CA SER A 665 29.13 46.76 46.40
C SER A 665 27.70 46.91 45.87
N LEU A 666 26.75 46.32 46.57
CA LEU A 666 25.31 46.47 46.36
C LEU A 666 24.69 47.24 47.54
N ASP A 667 23.46 47.72 47.38
CA ASP A 667 22.81 48.62 48.36
C ASP A 667 22.66 48.00 49.77
N ASP A 668 22.73 46.67 49.91
CA ASP A 668 22.56 45.93 51.17
C ASP A 668 23.67 44.89 51.50
N HIS A 669 24.61 44.60 50.58
CA HIS A 669 25.72 43.68 50.82
C HIS A 669 26.90 43.85 49.83
N THR A 670 28.00 43.12 50.02
CA THR A 670 29.15 43.10 49.09
C THR A 670 29.37 41.69 48.56
N ILE A 671 29.48 41.56 47.24
CA ILE A 671 29.85 40.31 46.56
C ILE A 671 31.36 40.31 46.36
N THR A 672 32.05 39.27 46.85
CA THR A 672 33.49 39.09 46.70
C THR A 672 33.81 37.64 46.35
N CYS A 673 35.01 37.40 45.82
CA CYS A 673 35.51 36.05 45.61
C CYS A 673 35.55 35.27 46.93
N GLY A 674 35.21 33.98 46.89
CA GLY A 674 35.27 33.13 48.06
C GLY A 674 34.88 31.69 47.77
N SER A 675 34.42 30.98 48.81
CA SER A 675 34.17 29.52 48.78
C SER A 675 33.20 29.01 47.71
N ARG A 676 32.32 29.88 47.19
CA ARG A 676 31.28 29.52 46.21
C ARG A 676 31.02 30.62 45.18
N THR A 677 31.74 31.72 45.27
CA THR A 677 31.52 32.90 44.44
C THR A 677 32.82 33.22 43.74
N LEU A 678 32.80 33.22 42.42
CA LEU A 678 33.86 33.79 41.61
C LEU A 678 33.41 35.18 41.17
N VAL A 679 34.26 36.17 41.39
CA VAL A 679 34.14 37.49 40.76
C VAL A 679 35.34 37.64 39.83
N ASP A 680 35.08 37.90 38.55
CA ASP A 680 36.12 38.17 37.56
C ASP A 680 35.74 39.40 36.73
N MET A 681 36.30 40.54 37.11
CA MET A 681 35.98 41.84 36.50
C MET A 681 36.39 41.95 35.03
N ASP A 682 37.27 41.06 34.54
CA ASP A 682 37.70 41.04 33.14
C ASP A 682 36.82 40.12 32.27
N THR A 683 35.81 39.50 32.86
CA THR A 683 34.94 38.54 32.20
C THR A 683 33.48 38.87 32.41
N ASP A 684 32.72 38.97 31.32
CA ASP A 684 31.27 38.79 31.38
C ASP A 684 30.95 37.34 31.01
N PHE A 685 30.55 36.56 32.02
CA PHE A 685 30.27 35.14 31.88
C PHE A 685 29.05 34.87 30.98
N ARG A 686 28.07 35.77 30.94
CA ARG A 686 26.90 35.62 30.05
C ARG A 686 27.29 35.87 28.60
N GLU A 687 28.12 36.89 28.34
CA GLU A 687 28.57 37.21 26.98
C GLU A 687 29.41 36.08 26.37
N ILE A 688 30.22 35.38 27.17
CA ILE A 688 31.01 34.25 26.67
C ILE A 688 30.23 32.92 26.62
N GLY A 689 28.97 32.94 27.08
CA GLY A 689 28.01 31.84 26.95
C GLY A 689 27.93 30.86 28.12
N VAL A 690 28.42 31.24 29.31
CA VAL A 690 28.30 30.42 30.53
C VAL A 690 26.87 30.43 31.05
N GLN A 691 26.40 29.28 31.52
CA GLN A 691 25.03 29.08 31.99
C GLN A 691 24.98 28.25 33.29
N PRO A 692 23.89 28.35 34.07
CA PRO A 692 23.63 27.41 35.16
C PRO A 692 23.66 25.95 34.67
N GLY A 693 24.31 25.08 35.42
CA GLY A 693 24.53 23.67 35.05
C GLY A 693 25.85 23.41 34.33
N ASP A 694 26.59 24.47 33.94
CA ASP A 694 27.97 24.37 33.46
C ASP A 694 28.93 23.94 34.57
N VAL A 695 30.14 23.52 34.20
CA VAL A 695 31.14 23.04 35.17
C VAL A 695 32.37 23.92 35.13
N ILE A 696 32.87 24.32 36.30
CA ILE A 696 34.12 25.06 36.45
C ILE A 696 35.17 24.19 37.16
N GLU A 697 36.41 24.27 36.70
CA GLU A 697 37.59 23.73 37.36
C GLU A 697 38.44 24.91 37.83
N ASN A 698 38.76 24.96 39.13
CA ASN A 698 39.85 25.80 39.62
C ASN A 698 41.16 25.01 39.43
N ARG A 699 42.00 25.45 38.51
CA ARG A 699 43.22 24.75 38.06
C ARG A 699 44.33 24.79 39.09
N ASP A 700 44.46 25.89 39.81
CA ASP A 700 45.50 26.05 40.84
C ASP A 700 45.21 25.24 42.09
N LYS A 701 43.93 25.13 42.46
CA LYS A 701 43.49 24.43 43.68
C LYS A 701 42.91 23.03 43.40
N GLY A 702 42.74 22.66 42.14
CA GLY A 702 42.40 21.30 41.70
C GLY A 702 41.00 20.82 42.09
N TRP A 703 40.03 21.74 42.24
CA TRP A 703 38.65 21.41 42.61
C TRP A 703 37.65 21.78 41.50
N TRP A 704 36.51 21.08 41.49
CA TRP A 704 35.44 21.25 40.52
C TRP A 704 34.16 21.76 41.17
N GLY A 705 33.39 22.52 40.41
CA GLY A 705 32.06 22.98 40.82
C GLY A 705 31.06 22.98 39.67
N ILE A 706 29.78 22.81 39.98
CA ILE A 706 28.68 22.99 39.03
C ILE A 706 28.14 24.41 39.22
N ILE A 707 28.11 25.22 38.18
CA ILE A 707 27.62 26.60 38.22
C ILE A 707 26.12 26.59 38.52
N GLN A 708 25.70 27.30 39.57
CA GLN A 708 24.29 27.44 39.97
C GLN A 708 23.68 28.72 39.41
N GLU A 709 24.46 29.79 39.35
CA GLU A 709 24.00 31.12 38.92
C GLU A 709 25.10 31.85 38.16
N VAL A 710 24.69 32.63 37.15
CA VAL A 710 25.55 33.49 36.32
C VAL A 710 25.02 34.91 36.41
N GLY A 711 25.59 35.73 37.29
CA GLY A 711 25.17 37.11 37.57
C GLY A 711 23.77 37.28 38.17
N GLU A 712 23.62 38.18 39.15
CA GLU A 712 22.33 38.43 39.82
C GLU A 712 21.37 39.27 38.96
N SER A 713 20.08 38.94 39.00
CA SER A 713 19.04 39.65 38.26
C SER A 713 18.78 41.03 38.87
N GLY A 714 19.28 42.10 38.23
CA GLY A 714 18.92 43.50 38.54
C GLY A 714 20.01 44.37 39.21
N ALA A 715 21.26 43.92 39.29
CA ALA A 715 22.26 44.52 40.19
C ALA A 715 23.49 45.11 39.47
N SER A 716 23.56 46.44 39.33
CA SER A 716 24.78 47.25 39.03
C SER A 716 25.54 46.97 37.71
N ALA A 717 26.45 47.90 37.34
CA ALA A 717 27.45 47.63 36.31
C ALA A 717 28.36 46.49 36.82
N ASN A 718 28.61 45.46 36.00
CA ASN A 718 29.43 44.26 36.30
C ASN A 718 28.69 43.04 36.89
N ALA A 719 27.35 42.98 36.83
CA ALA A 719 26.60 41.77 37.22
C ALA A 719 27.05 40.50 36.48
N GLY A 720 27.44 40.62 35.21
CA GLY A 720 27.91 39.51 34.37
C GLY A 720 29.24 38.90 34.82
N SER A 721 29.96 39.55 35.75
CA SER A 721 31.27 39.13 36.26
C SER A 721 31.21 38.19 37.45
N VAL A 722 30.02 37.73 37.85
CA VAL A 722 29.83 36.89 39.03
C VAL A 722 29.32 35.50 38.66
N LEU A 723 29.98 34.45 39.17
CA LEU A 723 29.45 33.08 39.18
C LEU A 723 29.22 32.60 40.61
N ARG A 724 28.07 31.95 40.84
CA ARG A 724 27.87 31.13 42.04
C ARG A 724 27.92 29.66 41.67
N VAL A 725 28.64 28.88 42.47
CA VAL A 725 28.90 27.47 42.17
C VAL A 725 28.50 26.57 43.32
N GLU A 726 27.99 25.40 42.95
CA GLU A 726 27.84 24.26 43.80
C GLU A 726 29.14 23.50 43.89
N PHE A 727 29.66 23.43 45.10
CA PHE A 727 30.88 22.72 45.38
C PHE A 727 30.74 21.21 45.14
N ALA A 728 31.67 20.63 44.36
CA ALA A 728 31.70 19.20 44.07
C ALA A 728 32.87 18.44 44.75
N GLY A 729 33.65 19.06 45.64
CA GLY A 729 34.82 18.43 46.30
C GLY A 729 34.64 18.05 47.78
N GLY A 730 35.76 17.81 48.47
CA GLY A 730 35.83 17.58 49.92
C GLY A 730 37.18 17.97 50.51
N GLY A 731 37.38 19.24 50.85
CA GLY A 731 38.62 19.78 51.42
C GLY A 731 38.43 21.17 52.02
N ALA A 732 39.39 21.69 52.80
CA ALA A 732 39.25 22.91 53.61
C ALA A 732 39.67 24.24 52.93
N ALA A 733 39.92 24.25 51.61
CA ALA A 733 40.20 25.49 50.86
C ALA A 733 39.71 25.39 49.40
N ASN A 734 38.39 25.40 49.22
CA ASN A 734 37.76 25.44 47.88
C ASN A 734 37.12 26.81 47.69
N ASP A 735 37.96 27.84 47.69
CA ASP A 735 37.58 29.21 47.39
C ASP A 735 38.21 29.65 46.08
N PHE A 736 37.58 30.64 45.45
CA PHE A 736 38.21 31.45 44.43
C PHE A 736 39.05 32.54 45.10
N SER A 737 40.26 32.74 44.63
CA SER A 737 41.16 33.82 45.06
C SER A 737 41.66 34.62 43.86
N GLN A 738 42.10 35.85 44.11
CA GLN A 738 42.76 36.67 43.09
C GLN A 738 43.91 35.90 42.44
N GLY A 739 43.91 35.86 41.12
CA GLY A 739 44.96 35.20 40.35
C GLY A 739 44.78 33.70 40.15
N ASP A 740 43.73 33.07 40.71
CA ASP A 740 43.42 31.66 40.45
C ASP A 740 43.10 31.45 38.97
N GLY A 741 43.76 30.48 38.34
CA GLY A 741 43.45 29.97 37.01
C GLY A 741 42.21 29.08 37.03
N TYR A 742 41.31 29.27 36.07
CA TYR A 742 40.10 28.47 35.95
C TYR A 742 39.73 28.17 34.49
N ILE A 743 39.09 27.02 34.26
CA ILE A 743 38.45 26.68 32.98
C ILE A 743 36.97 26.40 33.19
N ILE A 744 36.14 26.67 32.18
CA ILE A 744 34.70 26.39 32.22
C ILE A 744 34.34 25.44 31.08
N ARG A 745 33.57 24.41 31.40
CA ARG A 745 32.92 23.51 30.46
C ARG A 745 31.47 23.90 30.31
N THR A 746 31.04 24.01 29.06
CA THR A 746 29.71 24.50 28.71
C THR A 746 29.15 23.78 27.48
N GLY A 747 27.88 24.04 27.17
CA GLY A 747 27.17 23.45 26.04
C GLY A 747 26.95 21.95 26.23
N PHE A 748 26.51 21.54 27.42
CA PHE A 748 26.30 20.14 27.75
C PHE A 748 25.25 19.48 26.84
N VAL A 749 25.55 18.26 26.37
CA VAL A 749 24.59 17.37 25.72
C VAL A 749 24.02 16.36 26.72
N ASP A 750 22.70 16.21 26.69
CA ASP A 750 21.92 15.23 27.46
C ASP A 750 21.35 14.14 26.54
N GLU A 751 20.69 14.55 25.46
CA GLU A 751 19.98 13.67 24.53
C GLU A 751 20.52 13.83 23.10
N ARG A 752 20.44 12.77 22.31
CA ARG A 752 20.85 12.72 20.89
C ARG A 752 19.72 12.20 20.03
N ARG A 753 19.65 12.70 18.81
CA ARG A 753 18.86 12.08 17.73
C ARG A 753 19.62 12.08 16.42
N TYR A 754 19.14 11.25 15.50
CA TYR A 754 19.64 11.14 14.13
C TYR A 754 18.54 11.54 13.15
N THR A 755 18.91 12.21 12.07
CA THR A 755 18.05 12.40 10.89
C THR A 755 18.76 11.91 9.64
N PHE A 756 17.98 11.37 8.71
CA PHE A 756 18.46 10.74 7.49
C PHE A 756 17.71 11.33 6.30
N ASP A 757 18.43 11.67 5.24
CA ASP A 757 17.93 11.83 3.87
C ASP A 757 18.85 10.98 2.99
N LEU A 758 18.35 9.86 2.47
CA LEU A 758 19.15 8.85 1.77
C LEU A 758 18.46 8.47 0.46
N ALA A 759 19.22 8.42 -0.62
CA ALA A 759 18.78 8.04 -1.95
C ALA A 759 19.93 7.35 -2.69
N PHE A 760 19.75 6.07 -3.04
CA PHE A 760 20.77 5.29 -3.72
C PHE A 760 20.21 4.02 -4.38
N ASP A 761 21.01 3.48 -5.30
CA ASP A 761 20.80 2.17 -5.92
C ASP A 761 21.70 1.12 -5.26
N GLY A 762 21.16 -0.08 -5.14
CA GLY A 762 21.76 -1.13 -4.35
C GLY A 762 21.30 -2.53 -4.70
N ASP A 763 21.80 -3.49 -3.93
CA ASP A 763 21.37 -4.87 -3.91
C ASP A 763 20.26 -5.02 -2.87
N ALA A 764 19.11 -5.51 -3.33
CA ALA A 764 17.91 -5.69 -2.52
C ALA A 764 17.93 -7.04 -1.80
N SER A 765 17.53 -7.06 -0.54
CA SER A 765 17.31 -8.27 0.24
C SER A 765 15.90 -8.31 0.79
N ILE A 766 15.27 -9.49 0.80
CA ILE A 766 14.02 -9.73 1.52
C ILE A 766 14.35 -10.60 2.72
N HIS A 767 13.98 -10.14 3.92
CA HIS A 767 14.27 -10.85 5.15
C HIS A 767 13.10 -11.78 5.48
N GLY A 768 13.33 -13.08 5.37
CA GLY A 768 12.30 -14.11 5.61
C GLY A 768 11.62 -13.95 6.97
N ASN A 769 10.30 -14.14 7.00
CA ASN A 769 9.39 -14.06 8.15
C ASN A 769 9.22 -12.67 8.79
N THR A 770 9.78 -11.62 8.20
CA THR A 770 9.68 -10.25 8.74
C THR A 770 8.84 -9.29 7.90
N GLY A 771 8.35 -9.72 6.72
CA GLY A 771 7.61 -8.85 5.79
C GLY A 771 8.37 -7.56 5.43
N SER A 772 9.71 -7.61 5.54
CA SER A 772 10.58 -6.46 5.44
C SER A 772 11.66 -6.69 4.39
N ARG A 773 12.07 -5.59 3.77
CA ARG A 773 13.14 -5.54 2.79
C ARG A 773 14.28 -4.64 3.25
N GLY A 774 15.43 -4.84 2.62
CA GLY A 774 16.59 -4.00 2.76
C GLY A 774 17.23 -3.72 1.40
N VAL A 775 17.99 -2.65 1.35
CA VAL A 775 18.81 -2.26 0.21
C VAL A 775 20.16 -1.85 0.73
N ARG A 776 21.21 -2.35 0.07
CA ARG A 776 22.60 -2.02 0.36
C ARG A 776 23.27 -1.46 -0.88
N THR A 777 23.98 -0.35 -0.76
CA THR A 777 24.72 0.26 -1.87
C THR A 777 25.62 -0.74 -2.58
N ARG A 778 25.64 -0.71 -3.92
CA ARG A 778 26.62 -1.49 -4.70
C ARG A 778 28.00 -0.85 -4.60
N ILE A 779 29.03 -1.70 -4.62
CA ILE A 779 30.43 -1.24 -4.61
C ILE A 779 30.68 -0.34 -5.83
N GLY A 780 31.13 0.89 -5.58
CA GLY A 780 31.44 1.87 -6.63
C GLY A 780 30.22 2.53 -7.30
N ALA A 781 29.00 2.35 -6.78
CA ALA A 781 27.84 3.08 -7.29
C ALA A 781 27.88 4.55 -6.89
N PRO A 782 27.56 5.50 -7.80
CA PRO A 782 27.46 6.90 -7.45
C PRO A 782 26.28 7.13 -6.49
N LEU A 783 26.49 8.00 -5.50
CA LEU A 783 25.46 8.38 -4.54
C LEU A 783 24.84 9.73 -4.90
N ALA A 784 23.58 9.93 -4.54
CA ALA A 784 22.92 11.19 -4.80
C ALA A 784 23.44 12.28 -3.86
N ALA A 785 23.68 13.49 -4.38
CA ALA A 785 24.30 14.58 -3.62
C ALA A 785 23.46 15.07 -2.42
N GLN A 786 22.16 14.74 -2.38
CA GLN A 786 21.30 15.02 -1.23
C GLN A 786 21.51 14.10 -0.03
N ASN A 787 22.31 13.04 -0.16
CA ASN A 787 22.49 12.08 0.92
C ASN A 787 23.12 12.75 2.16
N GLU A 788 22.38 12.77 3.25
CA GLU A 788 22.75 13.43 4.50
C GLU A 788 22.45 12.50 5.68
N ILE A 789 23.43 12.35 6.56
CA ILE A 789 23.26 11.79 7.90
C ILE A 789 23.58 12.89 8.89
N ARG A 790 22.62 13.25 9.73
CA ARG A 790 22.75 14.36 10.66
C ARG A 790 22.52 13.90 12.09
N ILE A 791 23.35 14.39 13.00
CA ILE A 791 23.28 14.18 14.44
C ILE A 791 22.95 15.51 15.08
N GLN A 792 21.89 15.52 15.87
CA GLN A 792 21.52 16.66 16.70
C GLN A 792 21.61 16.26 18.17
N ASP A 793 22.28 17.09 18.96
CA ASP A 793 22.42 16.92 20.40
C ASP A 793 21.69 18.04 21.14
N TRP A 794 20.94 17.65 22.16
CA TRP A 794 20.02 18.49 22.93
C TRP A 794 20.47 18.62 24.38
N ASN A 795 20.37 19.84 24.89
CA ASN A 795 20.47 20.12 26.32
C ASN A 795 19.06 20.10 26.90
N ALA A 796 18.78 19.09 27.72
CA ALA A 796 17.47 18.87 28.33
C ALA A 796 17.14 19.91 29.40
N MET A 797 18.15 20.50 30.04
CA MET A 797 17.94 21.55 31.05
C MET A 797 17.56 22.88 30.42
N GLU A 798 18.22 23.25 29.33
CA GLU A 798 18.02 24.53 28.63
C GLU A 798 16.96 24.46 27.52
N GLN A 799 16.50 23.25 27.20
CA GLN A 799 15.54 22.97 26.14
C GLN A 799 15.98 23.55 24.78
N ARG A 800 17.22 23.27 24.37
CA ARG A 800 17.75 23.70 23.08
C ARG A 800 18.73 22.70 22.45
N ILE A 801 18.87 22.78 21.14
CA ILE A 801 19.92 22.09 20.39
C ILE A 801 21.24 22.82 20.67
N VAL A 802 22.27 22.07 21.09
CA VAL A 802 23.61 22.60 21.34
C VAL A 802 24.58 22.26 20.19
N ILE A 803 24.32 21.17 19.47
CA ILE A 803 25.10 20.71 18.32
C ILE A 803 24.15 20.22 17.24
N ASP A 804 24.38 20.69 16.02
CA ASP A 804 23.80 20.17 14.78
C ASP A 804 24.97 19.89 13.84
N ALA A 805 25.23 18.62 13.59
CA ALA A 805 26.37 18.16 12.78
C ALA A 805 25.87 17.20 11.72
N ALA A 806 26.47 17.24 10.53
CA ALA A 806 26.07 16.35 9.44
C ALA A 806 27.26 15.84 8.65
N ILE A 807 27.06 14.71 7.98
CA ILE A 807 27.91 14.27 6.87
C ILE A 807 27.09 14.32 5.59
N ARG A 808 27.57 15.07 4.61
CA ARG A 808 26.99 15.13 3.27
C ARG A 808 27.77 14.21 2.35
N ILE A 809 27.06 13.27 1.74
CA ILE A 809 27.65 12.22 0.91
C ILE A 809 27.40 12.61 -0.56
N GLY A 810 28.47 12.98 -1.26
CA GLY A 810 28.42 13.36 -2.67
C GLY A 810 28.47 12.15 -3.62
N PRO A 811 28.44 12.38 -4.95
CA PRO A 811 28.45 11.34 -5.99
C PRO A 811 29.79 10.59 -6.15
N MET A 812 30.61 10.52 -5.10
CA MET A 812 31.93 9.92 -5.17
C MET A 812 31.85 8.41 -5.41
N ILE A 813 32.64 7.92 -6.36
CA ILE A 813 32.92 6.50 -6.61
C ILE A 813 33.97 6.06 -5.58
N ALA A 814 33.67 6.16 -4.30
CA ALA A 814 34.59 5.68 -3.27
C ALA A 814 34.42 4.15 -3.16
N PRO A 815 35.48 3.35 -3.33
CA PRO A 815 35.39 1.88 -3.23
C PRO A 815 35.01 1.39 -1.83
N GLU A 816 35.00 2.26 -0.83
CA GLU A 816 34.82 1.94 0.59
C GLU A 816 33.56 2.53 1.24
N THR A 817 32.68 3.18 0.49
CA THR A 817 31.40 3.68 1.06
C THR A 817 30.34 2.58 1.00
N GLU A 818 29.76 2.25 2.15
CA GLU A 818 28.66 1.29 2.26
C GLU A 818 27.52 1.90 3.07
N ILE A 819 26.31 1.93 2.51
CA ILE A 819 25.08 2.31 3.21
C ILE A 819 24.08 1.17 3.05
N SER A 820 23.48 0.76 4.16
CA SER A 820 22.43 -0.25 4.19
C SER A 820 21.22 0.32 4.91
N VAL A 821 20.06 0.24 4.26
CA VAL A 821 18.76 0.50 4.88
C VAL A 821 17.98 -0.81 4.90
N SER A 822 17.53 -1.24 6.07
CA SER A 822 16.81 -2.52 6.26
C SER A 822 15.59 -2.35 7.15
N GLY A 823 14.77 -3.41 7.27
CA GLY A 823 13.54 -3.36 8.07
C GLY A 823 12.45 -2.48 7.45
N ILE A 824 12.59 -2.16 6.16
CA ILE A 824 11.62 -1.36 5.42
C ILE A 824 10.45 -2.25 5.06
N GLN A 825 9.24 -1.76 5.24
CA GLN A 825 8.03 -2.51 4.91
C GLN A 825 7.99 -2.92 3.43
N MET A 826 7.55 -4.15 3.19
CA MET A 826 7.32 -4.71 1.86
C MET A 826 5.81 -4.75 1.58
N ASP A 827 5.35 -3.89 0.67
CA ASP A 827 3.95 -3.84 0.22
C ASP A 827 3.81 -4.48 -1.18
N LEU A 828 2.58 -4.65 -1.66
CA LEU A 828 2.29 -5.20 -2.98
C LEU A 828 2.57 -4.14 -4.06
N ALA A 829 3.13 -4.53 -5.19
CA ALA A 829 3.32 -3.64 -6.32
C ALA A 829 2.12 -3.75 -7.29
N PRO A 830 1.64 -2.65 -7.89
CA PRO A 830 0.65 -2.69 -8.96
C PRO A 830 1.06 -3.62 -10.12
N ASP A 831 2.34 -3.63 -10.47
CA ASP A 831 2.90 -4.46 -11.56
C ASP A 831 2.80 -5.98 -11.31
N ASP A 832 2.50 -6.41 -10.07
CA ASP A 832 2.26 -7.82 -9.78
C ASP A 832 0.88 -8.31 -10.28
N PHE A 833 -0.05 -7.39 -10.58
CA PHE A 833 -1.40 -7.69 -11.03
C PHE A 833 -1.57 -7.48 -12.54
N PRO A 834 -2.57 -8.12 -13.18
CA PRO A 834 -2.95 -7.79 -14.54
C PRO A 834 -3.47 -6.35 -14.67
N ASP A 835 -3.17 -5.69 -15.77
CA ASP A 835 -3.59 -4.30 -16.04
C ASP A 835 -5.09 -4.06 -15.85
N TRP A 836 -5.92 -4.99 -16.34
CA TRP A 836 -7.38 -4.90 -16.21
C TRP A 836 -7.90 -4.90 -14.77
N PHE A 837 -7.09 -5.36 -13.79
CA PHE A 837 -7.44 -5.27 -12.37
C PHE A 837 -7.53 -3.82 -11.91
N PHE A 838 -6.66 -2.96 -12.45
CA PHE A 838 -6.66 -1.53 -12.18
C PHE A 838 -7.59 -0.77 -13.12
N ASP A 839 -7.58 -1.09 -14.41
CA ASP A 839 -8.38 -0.38 -15.42
C ASP A 839 -9.89 -0.53 -15.17
N ASN A 840 -10.32 -1.66 -14.62
CA ASN A 840 -11.71 -1.92 -14.24
C ASN A 840 -11.95 -1.75 -12.73
N ASP A 841 -11.07 -1.05 -12.02
CA ASP A 841 -11.26 -0.68 -10.62
C ASP A 841 -11.52 -1.85 -9.64
N TRP A 842 -11.11 -3.08 -9.99
CA TRP A 842 -11.31 -4.26 -9.13
C TRP A 842 -10.67 -4.11 -7.75
N ARG A 843 -9.55 -3.38 -7.65
CA ARG A 843 -8.90 -3.05 -6.36
C ARG A 843 -9.84 -2.44 -5.32
N ASN A 844 -10.92 -1.79 -5.77
CA ASN A 844 -11.91 -1.15 -4.92
C ASN A 844 -12.89 -2.15 -4.28
N PHE A 845 -13.01 -3.37 -4.84
CA PHE A 845 -13.95 -4.38 -4.37
C PHE A 845 -13.28 -5.53 -3.63
N ILE A 846 -11.94 -5.58 -3.63
CA ILE A 846 -11.15 -6.67 -3.04
C ILE A 846 -10.59 -6.25 -1.69
N TYR A 847 -10.87 -7.07 -0.69
CA TYR A 847 -10.43 -6.94 0.69
C TYR A 847 -9.70 -8.20 1.13
N MET A 848 -8.81 -8.07 2.10
CA MET A 848 -8.01 -9.18 2.60
C MET A 848 -8.04 -9.23 4.13
N ALA A 849 -8.00 -10.46 4.66
CA ALA A 849 -7.70 -10.71 6.06
C ALA A 849 -6.60 -11.78 6.17
N ALA A 850 -5.64 -11.58 7.07
CA ALA A 850 -4.59 -12.56 7.39
C ALA A 850 -4.61 -12.89 8.89
N SER A 851 -4.21 -14.10 9.27
CA SER A 851 -3.99 -14.48 10.68
C SER A 851 -2.85 -13.66 11.30
N SER A 852 -2.96 -13.33 12.60
CA SER A 852 -1.90 -12.61 13.34
C SER A 852 -0.55 -13.34 13.25
N ALA A 853 -0.57 -14.67 13.24
CA ALA A 853 0.62 -15.49 13.10
C ALA A 853 1.31 -15.41 11.73
N ARG A 854 0.57 -15.09 10.66
CA ARG A 854 1.10 -14.92 9.30
C ARG A 854 1.27 -13.47 8.90
N LEU A 855 1.04 -12.51 9.81
CA LEU A 855 1.47 -11.13 9.64
C LEU A 855 2.97 -10.98 9.94
N PRO A 856 3.61 -9.91 9.46
CA PRO A 856 5.02 -9.66 9.76
C PRO A 856 5.28 -9.55 11.27
N GLY A 857 6.29 -10.28 11.76
CA GLY A 857 6.58 -10.44 13.19
C GLY A 857 5.77 -11.54 13.89
N GLY A 858 4.85 -12.20 13.19
CA GLY A 858 4.13 -13.37 13.67
C GLY A 858 4.99 -14.64 13.73
N LYS A 859 4.43 -15.72 14.30
CA LYS A 859 5.12 -17.00 14.49
C LYS A 859 5.41 -17.75 13.17
N GLY A 860 4.74 -17.36 12.08
CA GLY A 860 4.86 -18.01 10.78
C GLY A 860 3.93 -19.21 10.61
N ASP A 861 3.23 -19.64 11.65
CA ASP A 861 2.21 -20.69 11.61
C ASP A 861 1.05 -20.35 12.57
N CYS A 862 -0.19 -20.53 12.12
CA CYS A 862 -1.33 -20.30 12.99
C CYS A 862 -1.70 -21.64 13.68
N SER A 863 -1.70 -21.67 15.03
CA SER A 863 -2.17 -22.82 15.80
C SER A 863 -3.69 -22.75 15.97
N LEU A 864 -4.38 -23.89 15.84
CA LEU A 864 -5.84 -23.99 15.94
C LEU A 864 -6.38 -23.20 17.15
N ASN A 865 -7.22 -22.19 16.87
CA ASN A 865 -8.02 -21.37 17.79
C ASN A 865 -7.36 -20.21 18.57
N ASP A 866 -6.05 -20.00 18.54
CA ASP A 866 -5.44 -18.84 19.24
C ASP A 866 -5.04 -17.69 18.30
N ASP A 867 -4.63 -18.00 17.05
CA ASP A 867 -4.10 -17.00 16.10
C ASP A 867 -4.67 -17.11 14.66
N CYS A 868 -5.44 -18.16 14.32
CA CYS A 868 -5.99 -18.40 12.97
C CYS A 868 -7.32 -17.67 12.70
N LEU A 869 -7.64 -17.49 11.40
CA LEU A 869 -8.97 -17.07 10.97
C LEU A 869 -9.95 -18.26 10.94
N THR A 870 -11.23 -17.96 11.07
CA THR A 870 -12.35 -18.91 10.98
C THR A 870 -13.22 -18.61 9.76
N LEU A 871 -13.51 -19.60 8.93
CA LEU A 871 -14.43 -19.51 7.80
C LEU A 871 -15.64 -20.42 8.01
N LYS A 872 -16.83 -19.83 8.10
CA LYS A 872 -18.12 -20.53 8.05
C LYS A 872 -18.55 -20.66 6.58
N THR A 873 -18.71 -21.89 6.08
CA THR A 873 -19.24 -22.14 4.73
C THR A 873 -20.66 -22.71 4.83
N ALA A 874 -21.66 -21.92 4.43
CA ALA A 874 -23.06 -22.34 4.33
C ALA A 874 -23.30 -23.08 3.00
N GLY A 875 -23.33 -24.40 3.05
CA GLY A 875 -23.56 -25.28 1.90
C GLY A 875 -25.00 -25.77 1.77
N LEU A 876 -25.27 -26.59 0.75
CA LEU A 876 -26.57 -27.26 0.60
C LEU A 876 -26.88 -28.20 1.78
N GLY A 877 -25.85 -28.87 2.32
CA GLY A 877 -25.94 -29.80 3.45
C GLY A 877 -25.79 -29.18 4.84
N GLY A 878 -25.85 -27.86 4.98
CA GLY A 878 -25.66 -27.14 6.24
C GLY A 878 -24.37 -26.32 6.29
N THR A 879 -24.05 -25.77 7.46
CA THR A 879 -22.87 -24.91 7.67
C THR A 879 -21.69 -25.75 8.14
N THR A 880 -20.55 -25.59 7.47
CA THR A 880 -19.26 -26.15 7.88
C THR A 880 -18.36 -25.03 8.42
N VAL A 881 -17.48 -25.35 9.37
CA VAL A 881 -16.58 -24.37 10.00
C VAL A 881 -15.14 -24.83 9.81
N ARG A 882 -14.29 -23.93 9.35
CA ARG A 882 -12.85 -24.14 9.15
C ARG A 882 -12.09 -23.10 9.99
N ALA A 883 -11.30 -23.52 10.98
CA ALA A 883 -10.65 -22.63 11.96
C ALA A 883 -9.11 -22.61 11.84
N ASP A 884 -8.57 -23.13 10.74
CA ASP A 884 -7.14 -23.18 10.37
C ASP A 884 -6.83 -22.26 9.17
N VAL A 885 -7.60 -21.17 8.99
CA VAL A 885 -7.45 -20.30 7.82
C VAL A 885 -6.34 -19.27 8.08
N GLU A 886 -5.30 -19.30 7.25
CA GLU A 886 -4.15 -18.41 7.35
C GLU A 886 -4.41 -17.03 6.79
N ALA A 887 -5.10 -16.95 5.65
CA ALA A 887 -5.54 -15.73 5.02
C ALA A 887 -6.72 -16.00 4.07
N LEU A 888 -7.51 -14.96 3.82
CA LEU A 888 -8.60 -14.99 2.86
C LEU A 888 -8.76 -13.64 2.16
N LEU A 889 -9.38 -13.72 1.00
CA LEU A 889 -9.81 -12.61 0.17
C LEU A 889 -11.33 -12.53 0.18
N ILE A 890 -11.86 -11.32 0.18
CA ILE A 890 -13.27 -11.00 0.11
C ILE A 890 -13.48 -10.09 -1.11
N SER A 891 -14.31 -10.50 -2.05
CA SER A 891 -14.92 -9.62 -3.05
C SER A 891 -16.22 -9.12 -2.46
N ALA A 892 -16.46 -7.82 -2.48
CA ALA A 892 -17.72 -7.23 -2.08
C ALA A 892 -18.88 -7.63 -3.04
N GLY A 893 -18.56 -8.08 -4.26
CA GLY A 893 -19.54 -8.40 -5.28
C GLY A 893 -20.36 -7.19 -5.74
N GLY A 894 -21.43 -7.42 -6.50
CA GLY A 894 -22.34 -6.35 -6.94
C GLY A 894 -23.34 -5.90 -5.86
N ARG A 895 -24.04 -4.78 -6.11
CA ARG A 895 -25.07 -4.27 -5.22
C ARG A 895 -26.18 -5.29 -4.92
N THR A 896 -26.56 -5.37 -3.64
CA THR A 896 -27.71 -6.16 -3.17
C THR A 896 -29.05 -5.57 -3.61
N ASP A 897 -29.99 -6.45 -3.95
CA ASP A 897 -31.28 -6.16 -4.58
C ASP A 897 -32.50 -6.47 -3.69
N GLY A 898 -32.29 -6.89 -2.43
CA GLY A 898 -33.35 -7.23 -1.49
C GLY A 898 -34.00 -6.02 -0.78
N PRO A 899 -35.29 -6.09 -0.42
CA PRO A 899 -35.92 -5.07 0.41
C PRO A 899 -35.29 -5.07 1.82
N ASN A 900 -34.76 -3.92 2.25
CA ASN A 900 -34.09 -3.68 3.55
C ASN A 900 -32.65 -4.22 3.69
N CYS A 901 -31.92 -4.50 2.60
CA CYS A 901 -30.48 -4.72 2.72
C CYS A 901 -29.80 -3.45 3.26
N ARG A 902 -28.84 -3.60 4.18
CA ARG A 902 -28.18 -2.49 4.89
C ARG A 902 -27.11 -1.75 4.08
N LEU A 903 -26.83 -2.21 2.85
CA LEU A 903 -25.69 -1.74 2.08
C LEU A 903 -25.91 -0.38 1.44
N VAL A 904 -24.86 0.42 1.52
CA VAL A 904 -24.73 1.71 0.83
C VAL A 904 -23.32 1.72 0.26
N ARG A 905 -23.16 1.47 -1.04
CA ARG A 905 -21.86 1.60 -1.72
C ARG A 905 -21.88 2.85 -2.62
N PRO A 906 -20.80 3.66 -2.62
CA PRO A 906 -19.61 3.55 -1.77
C PRO A 906 -19.88 3.94 -0.31
N SER A 907 -19.15 3.35 0.65
CA SER A 907 -19.15 3.74 2.06
C SER A 907 -17.77 3.54 2.69
N SER A 908 -17.42 4.39 3.64
CA SER A 908 -16.24 4.25 4.50
C SER A 908 -16.50 3.38 5.73
N ASN A 909 -17.75 2.97 5.98
CA ASN A 909 -18.11 2.06 7.05
C ASN A 909 -18.14 0.62 6.47
N PRO A 910 -17.25 -0.28 6.93
CA PRO A 910 -17.22 -1.66 6.47
C PRO A 910 -18.56 -2.41 6.68
N ASP A 911 -19.33 -2.10 7.73
CA ASP A 911 -20.65 -2.70 8.00
C ASP A 911 -21.72 -2.33 6.95
N ARG A 912 -21.47 -1.28 6.17
CA ARG A 912 -22.33 -0.84 5.07
C ARG A 912 -21.76 -1.22 3.71
N TYR A 913 -20.56 -1.81 3.70
CA TYR A 913 -19.83 -2.18 2.51
C TYR A 913 -19.82 -3.69 2.30
N PHE A 914 -19.57 -4.50 3.34
CA PHE A 914 -19.65 -5.97 3.29
C PHE A 914 -20.90 -6.50 3.99
N GLU A 915 -21.21 -7.77 3.78
CA GLU A 915 -22.42 -8.43 4.26
C GLU A 915 -22.16 -9.53 5.29
N GLY A 916 -23.11 -9.69 6.22
CA GLY A 916 -23.05 -10.77 7.21
C GLY A 916 -21.80 -10.67 8.09
N GLU A 917 -21.10 -11.79 8.25
CA GLU A 917 -19.86 -11.90 9.04
C GLU A 917 -18.62 -11.41 8.28
N ASN A 918 -18.77 -11.00 7.01
CA ASN A 918 -17.65 -10.47 6.23
C ASN A 918 -17.41 -8.98 6.49
N ALA A 919 -18.32 -8.31 7.19
CA ALA A 919 -18.09 -6.98 7.73
C ALA A 919 -16.97 -7.03 8.80
N PRO A 920 -15.81 -6.38 8.54
CA PRO A 920 -14.69 -6.30 9.47
C PRO A 920 -15.12 -5.87 10.87
N SER A 921 -14.68 -6.61 11.89
CA SER A 921 -14.83 -6.20 13.29
C SER A 921 -13.54 -6.50 14.04
N THR A 922 -13.17 -5.61 14.96
CA THR A 922 -11.86 -5.65 15.64
C THR A 922 -11.62 -6.94 16.41
N ASP A 923 -12.70 -7.63 16.82
CA ASP A 923 -12.65 -8.73 17.78
C ASP A 923 -13.07 -10.09 17.19
N ASN A 924 -13.59 -10.13 15.95
CA ASN A 924 -14.05 -11.37 15.33
C ASN A 924 -13.16 -11.75 14.14
N ALA A 925 -12.45 -12.89 14.25
CA ALA A 925 -11.68 -13.46 13.15
C ALA A 925 -12.53 -14.43 12.31
N THR A 926 -13.86 -14.27 12.30
CA THR A 926 -14.80 -15.17 11.63
C THR A 926 -15.36 -14.52 10.38
N PHE A 927 -15.36 -15.27 9.28
CA PHE A 927 -15.86 -14.86 7.97
C PHE A 927 -16.90 -15.87 7.47
N GLU A 928 -17.74 -15.46 6.51
CA GLU A 928 -18.81 -16.28 5.95
C GLU A 928 -18.69 -16.42 4.43
N ARG A 929 -18.87 -17.65 3.94
CA ARG A 929 -19.07 -17.94 2.52
C ARG A 929 -20.36 -18.72 2.33
N ARG A 930 -21.16 -18.32 1.34
CA ARG A 930 -22.39 -19.04 0.98
C ARG A 930 -22.25 -19.75 -0.36
N HIS A 931 -22.85 -20.92 -0.48
CA HIS A 931 -23.05 -21.57 -1.78
C HIS A 931 -24.02 -20.72 -2.62
N GLU A 932 -23.82 -20.62 -3.94
CA GLU A 932 -24.64 -19.78 -4.85
C GLU A 932 -26.15 -19.96 -4.64
N ARG A 933 -26.63 -21.20 -4.58
CA ARG A 933 -28.06 -21.55 -4.32
C ARG A 933 -28.58 -21.21 -2.90
N ARG A 934 -27.71 -20.72 -2.01
CA ARG A 934 -28.02 -20.26 -0.65
C ARG A 934 -27.78 -18.76 -0.48
N SER A 935 -27.25 -18.07 -1.50
CA SER A 935 -27.24 -16.60 -1.50
C SER A 935 -28.67 -16.09 -1.48
N ASP A 936 -28.89 -15.05 -0.70
CA ASP A 936 -30.12 -14.28 -0.72
C ASP A 936 -29.84 -12.91 -1.35
N ALA A 937 -30.90 -12.13 -1.56
CA ALA A 937 -30.82 -10.82 -2.19
C ALA A 937 -29.97 -9.80 -1.39
N CYS A 938 -29.59 -10.11 -0.15
CA CYS A 938 -28.76 -9.28 0.72
C CYS A 938 -27.37 -9.88 0.99
N PHE A 939 -26.92 -10.90 0.26
CA PHE A 939 -25.57 -11.47 0.38
C PHE A 939 -24.95 -11.71 -0.99
N ARG A 940 -23.98 -10.87 -1.36
CA ARG A 940 -23.28 -10.84 -2.65
C ARG A 940 -21.77 -11.01 -2.50
N ASP A 941 -21.24 -10.89 -1.29
CA ASP A 941 -19.84 -11.12 -0.99
C ASP A 941 -19.36 -12.52 -1.40
N GLN A 942 -18.17 -12.59 -1.98
CA GLN A 942 -17.48 -13.83 -2.27
C GLN A 942 -16.19 -13.93 -1.48
N VAL A 943 -15.99 -15.06 -0.80
CA VAL A 943 -14.78 -15.32 -0.01
C VAL A 943 -13.96 -16.44 -0.64
N LYS A 944 -12.66 -16.23 -0.73
CA LYS A 944 -11.67 -17.23 -1.17
C LYS A 944 -10.57 -17.33 -0.13
N VAL A 945 -10.25 -18.56 0.28
CA VAL A 945 -9.06 -18.82 1.10
C VAL A 945 -7.83 -18.69 0.20
N VAL A 946 -6.82 -17.95 0.65
CA VAL A 946 -5.55 -17.82 -0.07
C VAL A 946 -4.78 -19.13 0.10
N ALA A 947 -4.18 -19.64 -0.99
CA ALA A 947 -3.41 -20.88 -0.94
C ALA A 947 -2.28 -20.78 0.13
N PRO A 948 -1.92 -21.87 0.84
CA PRO A 948 -0.80 -21.89 1.79
C PRO A 948 0.54 -22.31 1.18
#